data_AF-A0A7J4QWW3-F1
#
_entry.id   AF-A0A7J4QWW3-F1
#
_cell.length_a   1.000
_cell.length_b   1.000
_cell.length_c   1.000
_cell.angle_alpha   90.00
_cell.angle_beta   90.00
_cell.angle_gamma   90.00
#
_symmetry.space_group_name_H-M   'P 1'
#
loop_
_entity.id
_entity.type
_entity.pdbx_description
1 polymer ?
#
loop_
_entity_poly.entity_id
_entity_poly.type
_entity_poly.pdbx_seq_one_letter_code
_entity_poly.pdbx_strand_id
1 'polypeptide(L)'
;MKDSPFEPVGEKKYAVLEVEKQKKSHIAIGMVMLLIFVSMMAYMISTVEENNMATNEEMVTELGNWDTYYVESADGLPVCNEDTNGRLYYVESSESFETCTSTGWNTVEIKGKDGVDGVNGLDGQAGMDGQDVDETYLQNLENELLNLQLAIADLENQNSELNDTLVNATSCQLVPYAYCVNTNLSGMDLSGMDLTGIDLRGANLQNTTFDYATLDRADLRSIVAFNATFIHTGMNNTYLQNAEFNRYSFFECGGYCGGETNLSNAKFLDAVLTNADLDYANLTNADLRYTDLTNVNFDNANLTNADLRYADSTNADFYSADLTDAMIYYADMTGVKFLDAELTGASLWRADLAGTDFRYADLISTDFEEADLSNARLNSANLTGADLTRTDLTDASLMNTDLTSARLWGADLTDAFLYEANLTDVNLRNADLTDAFLKDADLTNADFGSAIVKYVVFDGTIWANTIWIDGEIYDSQPLMIMTDCELVPYAYCVNADLSGLDLSGMDLTGIDLRGANLQNTTFDYATLDHADLRSIVAMNATFIYTGMNYTYLQNSEFNRYSVEFCGGWCGAANLSYAGLRYSDMSDTELRDADLYNAELAFVDLRGARLQNANLSSSVLFHADLSYAALYDANLADASLTYADLTNVDLWYADLSNANLYNADLTGADFTWADLTSVDLRNADLTDATFWITDLTNALLNGADLTNAYFKFADLTNAVIAAADLTNANFANADVTNADFINTKWFNTIWTDGVAYNTNQA
;
A
#
# COMPACT_ATOMS: atom_id res chain seq x y z
N MET A 1 22.04 -37.57 -19.28
CA MET A 1 23.47 -37.29 -19.05
C MET A 1 23.93 -38.20 -17.94
N LYS A 2 24.88 -39.09 -18.23
CA LYS A 2 25.51 -40.00 -17.26
C LYS A 2 26.66 -39.21 -16.64
N ASP A 3 26.51 -38.80 -15.38
CA ASP A 3 27.56 -38.59 -14.37
C ASP A 3 26.87 -37.93 -13.17
N SER A 4 26.55 -38.74 -12.17
CA SER A 4 25.91 -38.34 -10.91
C SER A 4 26.76 -38.93 -9.77
N PRO A 5 27.18 -38.15 -8.76
CA PRO A 5 28.10 -38.60 -7.71
C PRO A 5 27.38 -39.25 -6.51
N PHE A 6 26.14 -39.71 -6.67
CA PHE A 6 25.38 -40.29 -5.55
C PHE A 6 25.66 -41.80 -5.39
N GLU A 7 26.29 -42.15 -4.27
CA GLU A 7 26.35 -43.51 -3.76
C GLU A 7 24.92 -44.04 -3.49
N PRO A 8 24.66 -45.35 -3.65
CA PRO A 8 23.37 -45.93 -3.31
C PRO A 8 23.18 -45.94 -1.78
N VAL A 9 22.09 -45.30 -1.32
CA VAL A 9 21.68 -45.27 0.09
C VAL A 9 21.52 -46.69 0.62
N GLY A 10 22.24 -46.97 1.70
CA GLY A 10 22.27 -48.24 2.41
C GLY A 10 20.99 -48.56 3.17
N GLU A 11 20.93 -49.80 3.66
CA GLU A 11 19.82 -50.48 4.33
C GLU A 11 19.02 -49.60 5.33
N LYS A 12 17.68 -49.70 5.24
CA LYS A 12 16.73 -49.12 6.21
C LYS A 12 17.10 -49.54 7.63
N LYS A 13 17.40 -48.57 8.51
CA LYS A 13 17.70 -48.82 9.92
C LYS A 13 16.39 -48.95 10.71
N TYR A 14 16.20 -50.09 11.36
CA TYR A 14 15.20 -50.27 12.41
C TYR A 14 15.91 -50.29 13.76
N ALA A 15 15.56 -49.39 14.68
CA ALA A 15 16.09 -49.37 16.03
C ALA A 15 14.94 -49.66 17.02
N VAL A 16 15.06 -50.72 17.81
CA VAL A 16 14.20 -50.96 18.97
C VAL A 16 14.82 -50.17 20.12
N LEU A 17 14.27 -48.99 20.40
CA LEU A 17 14.64 -48.15 21.53
C LEU A 17 13.46 -48.13 22.50
N GLU A 18 13.69 -48.58 23.73
CA GLU A 18 12.75 -48.43 24.83
C GLU A 18 12.82 -46.98 25.32
N VAL A 19 11.86 -46.15 24.91
CA VAL A 19 11.78 -44.75 25.36
C VAL A 19 10.84 -44.67 26.57
N GLU A 20 11.39 -44.27 27.72
CA GLU A 20 10.62 -44.05 28.95
C GLU A 20 9.60 -42.92 28.79
N LYS A 21 8.32 -43.21 29.03
CA LYS A 21 7.30 -42.17 29.21
C LYS A 21 7.66 -41.32 30.41
N GLN A 22 7.94 -40.03 30.21
CA GLN A 22 7.96 -39.07 31.30
C GLN A 22 6.56 -38.94 31.91
N LYS A 23 6.43 -39.34 33.18
CA LYS A 23 5.34 -38.89 34.04
C LYS A 23 5.38 -37.36 34.09
N LYS A 24 4.43 -36.67 33.45
CA LYS A 24 4.17 -35.26 33.78
C LYS A 24 3.77 -35.20 35.25
N SER A 25 4.68 -34.67 36.06
CA SER A 25 4.45 -34.28 37.44
C SER A 25 3.42 -33.14 37.47
N HIS A 26 2.16 -33.48 37.70
CA HIS A 26 1.17 -32.55 38.21
C HIS A 26 0.80 -32.93 39.64
N ILE A 27 1.80 -32.93 40.54
CA ILE A 27 1.58 -32.68 41.97
C ILE A 27 2.80 -31.91 42.51
N ALA A 28 2.89 -30.61 42.19
CA ALA A 28 3.80 -29.68 42.88
C ALA A 28 3.05 -28.77 43.88
N ILE A 29 1.85 -29.17 44.33
CA ILE A 29 1.16 -28.55 45.47
C ILE A 29 0.74 -29.58 46.54
N GLY A 30 0.98 -30.89 46.35
CA GLY A 30 0.57 -31.95 47.29
C GLY A 30 1.67 -32.67 48.07
N MET A 31 2.94 -32.28 47.94
CA MET A 31 4.09 -33.06 48.48
C MET A 31 5.02 -32.29 49.41
N VAL A 32 4.48 -31.30 50.14
CA VAL A 32 5.11 -30.76 51.37
C VAL A 32 4.35 -31.21 52.64
N MET A 33 3.20 -31.88 52.52
CA MET A 33 2.47 -32.41 53.68
C MET A 33 2.67 -33.92 53.96
N LEU A 34 3.36 -34.68 53.10
CA LEU A 34 3.58 -36.11 53.32
C LEU A 34 4.92 -36.45 54.03
N LEU A 35 5.80 -35.46 54.20
CA LEU A 35 7.10 -35.64 54.90
C LEU A 35 7.06 -35.29 56.40
N ILE A 36 5.90 -34.88 56.93
CA ILE A 36 5.69 -34.63 58.38
C ILE A 36 4.93 -35.79 59.05
N PHE A 37 4.18 -36.62 58.31
CA PHE A 37 3.40 -37.72 58.89
C PHE A 37 4.11 -39.08 58.94
N VAL A 38 5.21 -39.27 58.21
CA VAL A 38 5.96 -40.55 58.20
C VAL A 38 7.04 -40.61 59.30
N SER A 39 7.25 -39.55 60.09
CA SER A 39 8.14 -39.60 61.28
C SER A 39 7.42 -39.86 62.61
N MET A 40 6.10 -40.08 62.62
CA MET A 40 5.32 -40.20 63.87
C MET A 40 4.42 -41.45 63.96
N MET A 41 4.70 -42.55 63.25
CA MET A 41 4.10 -43.86 63.59
C MET A 41 5.07 -45.03 63.41
N ALA A 42 6.36 -44.80 63.66
CA ALA A 42 7.32 -45.86 64.03
C ALA A 42 7.37 -46.09 65.56
N TYR A 43 6.48 -45.46 66.32
CA TYR A 43 6.31 -45.71 67.74
C TYR A 43 4.85 -46.11 67.97
N MET A 44 4.65 -47.42 68.10
CA MET A 44 3.55 -48.14 68.76
C MET A 44 3.13 -49.38 67.95
N ILE A 45 4.12 -50.18 67.56
CA ILE A 45 4.00 -51.63 67.73
C ILE A 45 4.32 -51.90 69.20
N SER A 46 3.30 -52.19 69.99
CA SER A 46 3.38 -53.22 71.01
C SER A 46 2.01 -53.85 71.17
N THR A 47 1.85 -55.02 70.53
CA THR A 47 1.23 -56.27 71.05
C THR A 47 -0.20 -56.19 71.61
N VAL A 48 -1.18 -57.03 71.28
CA VAL A 48 -1.27 -58.39 70.72
C VAL A 48 -2.82 -58.61 70.60
N GLU A 49 -3.42 -58.98 69.45
CA GLU A 49 -3.67 -60.35 68.94
C GLU A 49 -4.40 -61.25 69.97
N GLU A 50 -5.54 -61.90 69.76
CA GLU A 50 -5.96 -62.84 68.72
C GLU A 50 -7.47 -63.15 68.94
N ASN A 51 -8.32 -63.09 67.91
CA ASN A 51 -8.78 -64.18 67.02
C ASN A 51 -9.91 -65.11 67.52
N ASN A 52 -10.73 -65.45 66.51
CA ASN A 52 -11.48 -66.69 66.27
C ASN A 52 -12.91 -66.81 66.83
N MET A 53 -13.90 -67.36 66.12
CA MET A 53 -14.11 -67.68 64.69
C MET A 53 -15.50 -68.38 64.63
N ALA A 54 -16.25 -68.14 63.55
CA ALA A 54 -17.24 -69.08 62.97
C ALA A 54 -18.55 -69.33 63.80
N THR A 55 -19.75 -69.55 63.24
CA THR A 55 -20.23 -69.96 61.91
C THR A 55 -21.71 -69.58 61.74
N ASN A 56 -22.13 -69.46 60.47
CA ASN A 56 -23.46 -69.71 59.91
C ASN A 56 -24.62 -68.78 60.31
N GLU A 57 -25.12 -67.98 59.35
CA GLU A 57 -26.51 -68.09 58.89
C GLU A 57 -26.81 -67.11 57.73
N GLU A 58 -27.82 -67.48 56.96
CA GLU A 58 -28.25 -66.89 55.69
C GLU A 58 -28.74 -65.43 55.81
N MET A 59 -28.39 -64.63 54.80
CA MET A 59 -29.11 -63.50 54.23
C MET A 59 -29.98 -62.62 55.16
N VAL A 60 -29.41 -61.53 55.68
CA VAL A 60 -30.10 -60.23 55.78
C VAL A 60 -29.09 -59.11 55.51
N THR A 61 -29.49 -58.17 54.65
CA THR A 61 -28.74 -57.02 54.11
C THR A 61 -28.01 -56.17 55.17
N GLU A 62 -26.67 -56.12 55.10
CA GLU A 62 -25.85 -55.17 55.87
C GLU A 62 -25.92 -53.76 55.27
N LEU A 63 -26.09 -52.80 56.18
CA LEU A 63 -26.09 -51.36 55.97
C LEU A 63 -24.70 -50.95 55.45
N GLY A 64 -24.62 -50.58 54.17
CA GLY A 64 -23.40 -50.01 53.59
C GLY A 64 -23.00 -48.70 54.26
N ASN A 65 -21.69 -48.45 54.37
CA ASN A 65 -20.97 -47.26 54.84
C ASN A 65 -21.84 -46.00 55.08
N TRP A 66 -22.21 -45.74 56.33
CA TRP A 66 -22.71 -44.44 56.77
C TRP A 66 -21.53 -43.61 57.27
N ASP A 67 -21.41 -42.36 56.82
CA ASP A 67 -20.46 -41.41 57.39
C ASP A 67 -20.97 -40.91 58.75
N THR A 68 -20.15 -41.06 59.80
CA THR A 68 -20.48 -40.64 61.17
C THR A 68 -19.81 -39.31 61.52
N TYR A 69 -20.59 -38.38 62.07
CA TYR A 69 -20.14 -37.02 62.40
C TYR A 69 -20.23 -36.76 63.91
N TYR A 70 -19.29 -36.00 64.47
CA TYR A 70 -19.21 -35.72 65.90
C TYR A 70 -19.72 -34.31 66.23
N VAL A 71 -20.50 -34.18 67.31
CA VAL A 71 -20.98 -32.90 67.84
C VAL A 71 -20.98 -32.90 69.37
N GLU A 72 -20.55 -31.79 69.98
CA GLU A 72 -20.36 -31.69 71.43
C GLU A 72 -21.69 -31.63 72.22
N SER A 73 -22.78 -31.07 71.66
CA SER A 73 -24.09 -31.01 72.32
C SER A 73 -25.28 -31.07 71.36
N ALA A 74 -26.47 -31.38 71.89
CA ALA A 74 -27.71 -31.52 71.09
C ALA A 74 -28.14 -30.23 70.37
N ASP A 75 -27.81 -29.06 70.94
CA ASP A 75 -28.03 -27.75 70.32
C ASP A 75 -27.07 -27.49 69.14
N GLY A 76 -26.03 -28.31 68.99
CA GLY A 76 -25.03 -28.25 67.91
C GLY A 76 -25.37 -29.10 66.68
N LEU A 77 -26.49 -29.81 66.68
CA LEU A 77 -26.93 -30.57 65.50
C LEU A 77 -27.31 -29.62 64.34
N PRO A 78 -26.95 -29.96 63.09
CA PRO A 78 -27.36 -29.16 61.94
C PRO A 78 -28.88 -29.22 61.71
N VAL A 79 -29.40 -28.32 60.88
CA VAL A 79 -30.84 -28.29 60.54
C VAL A 79 -31.17 -29.52 59.67
N CYS A 80 -32.16 -30.32 60.09
CA CYS A 80 -32.57 -31.53 59.39
C CYS A 80 -33.22 -31.19 58.03
N ASN A 81 -32.55 -31.52 56.93
CA ASN A 81 -32.89 -31.22 55.53
C ASN A 81 -32.32 -32.29 54.58
N GLU A 82 -32.48 -32.12 53.26
CA GLU A 82 -32.05 -33.14 52.27
C GLU A 82 -30.55 -33.47 52.31
N ASP A 83 -29.69 -32.53 52.69
CA ASP A 83 -28.23 -32.74 52.75
C ASP A 83 -27.78 -33.52 54.00
N THR A 84 -28.59 -33.50 55.07
CA THR A 84 -28.31 -34.16 56.36
C THR A 84 -29.12 -35.43 56.56
N ASN A 85 -30.10 -35.68 55.69
CA ASN A 85 -30.96 -36.87 55.70
C ASN A 85 -30.13 -38.14 55.43
N GLY A 86 -30.21 -39.13 56.32
CA GLY A 86 -29.46 -40.38 56.18
C GLY A 86 -27.98 -40.29 56.58
N ARG A 87 -27.58 -39.30 57.40
CA ARG A 87 -26.25 -39.24 58.06
C ARG A 87 -26.38 -39.48 59.57
N LEU A 88 -25.37 -40.10 60.17
CA LEU A 88 -25.35 -40.44 61.59
C LEU A 88 -24.48 -39.46 62.38
N TYR A 89 -25.01 -38.89 63.47
CA TYR A 89 -24.31 -37.95 64.34
C TYR A 89 -24.17 -38.52 65.75
N TYR A 90 -22.98 -38.47 66.35
CA TYR A 90 -22.78 -38.78 67.77
C TYR A 90 -22.76 -37.48 68.58
N VAL A 91 -23.65 -37.40 69.58
CA VAL A 91 -23.77 -36.23 70.45
C VAL A 91 -23.12 -36.54 71.81
N GLU A 92 -22.00 -35.89 72.11
CA GLU A 92 -21.20 -36.16 73.31
C GLU A 92 -21.99 -35.91 74.60
N SER A 93 -22.71 -34.78 74.69
CA SER A 93 -23.43 -34.41 75.93
C SER A 93 -24.53 -35.37 76.36
N SER A 94 -25.03 -36.21 75.44
CA SER A 94 -26.14 -37.15 75.70
C SER A 94 -25.76 -38.61 75.47
N GLU A 95 -24.50 -38.89 75.09
CA GLU A 95 -23.98 -40.23 74.80
C GLU A 95 -24.88 -41.04 73.84
N SER A 96 -25.48 -40.37 72.86
CA SER A 96 -26.45 -40.95 71.93
C SER A 96 -26.08 -40.70 70.46
N PHE A 97 -26.53 -41.60 69.59
CA PHE A 97 -26.46 -41.38 68.14
C PHE A 97 -27.79 -40.82 67.63
N GLU A 98 -27.76 -39.87 66.72
CA GLU A 98 -28.91 -39.18 66.15
C GLU A 98 -28.84 -39.24 64.61
N THR A 99 -29.98 -39.41 63.94
CA THR A 99 -30.10 -39.34 62.48
C THR A 99 -31.29 -38.47 62.07
N CYS A 100 -31.09 -37.69 61.01
CA CYS A 100 -32.16 -36.90 60.40
C CYS A 100 -32.96 -37.79 59.42
N THR A 101 -34.30 -37.71 59.50
CA THR A 101 -35.24 -38.35 58.58
C THR A 101 -36.29 -37.34 58.09
N SER A 102 -37.17 -37.73 57.17
CA SER A 102 -38.23 -36.85 56.63
C SER A 102 -39.22 -36.30 57.68
N THR A 103 -39.16 -36.76 58.93
CA THR A 103 -39.99 -36.28 60.05
C THR A 103 -39.20 -35.53 61.14
N GLY A 104 -37.89 -35.33 60.98
CA GLY A 104 -37.01 -34.66 61.94
C GLY A 104 -35.89 -35.55 62.49
N TRP A 105 -35.21 -35.10 63.55
CA TRP A 105 -34.14 -35.83 64.25
C TRP A 105 -34.69 -36.98 65.10
N ASN A 106 -34.04 -38.14 65.04
CA ASN A 106 -34.39 -39.33 65.82
C ASN A 106 -33.15 -39.99 66.40
N THR A 107 -33.26 -40.42 67.66
CA THR A 107 -32.20 -41.15 68.36
C THR A 107 -32.11 -42.59 67.88
N VAL A 108 -30.89 -43.05 67.64
CA VAL A 108 -30.53 -44.39 67.21
C VAL A 108 -29.89 -45.13 68.38
N GLU A 109 -30.57 -46.15 68.90
CA GLU A 109 -29.96 -47.09 69.85
C GLU A 109 -29.05 -48.05 69.09
N ILE A 110 -27.74 -48.00 69.36
CA ILE A 110 -26.80 -49.01 68.88
C ILE A 110 -26.64 -50.06 69.97
N LYS A 111 -27.08 -51.29 69.69
CA LYS A 111 -26.86 -52.45 70.56
C LYS A 111 -25.74 -53.29 70.00
N GLY A 112 -24.79 -53.69 70.86
CA GLY A 112 -23.81 -54.72 70.51
C GLY A 112 -24.50 -56.03 70.15
N LYS A 113 -23.80 -56.92 69.43
CA LYS A 113 -24.35 -58.16 68.82
C LYS A 113 -24.94 -59.16 69.83
N ASP A 114 -24.80 -58.89 71.13
CA ASP A 114 -25.13 -59.73 72.28
C ASP A 114 -25.99 -59.03 73.36
N GLY A 115 -26.40 -57.77 73.16
CA GLY A 115 -27.54 -57.18 73.88
C GLY A 115 -27.45 -57.03 75.41
N VAL A 116 -26.27 -56.89 76.01
CA VAL A 116 -26.12 -56.63 77.47
C VAL A 116 -24.99 -55.63 77.76
N ASP A 117 -25.25 -54.69 78.68
CA ASP A 117 -24.34 -53.61 79.12
C ASP A 117 -23.11 -54.15 79.89
N GLY A 118 -21.91 -53.65 79.55
CA GLY A 118 -20.67 -53.96 80.24
C GLY A 118 -20.36 -52.99 81.39
N VAL A 119 -20.17 -53.50 82.61
CA VAL A 119 -19.72 -52.74 83.79
C VAL A 119 -18.27 -53.11 84.16
N ASN A 120 -17.50 -52.09 84.56
CA ASN A 120 -16.06 -52.04 84.82
C ASN A 120 -15.43 -53.20 85.63
N GLY A 121 -14.20 -53.56 85.24
CA GLY A 121 -13.20 -54.24 86.07
C GLY A 121 -11.94 -53.38 86.27
N LEU A 122 -11.54 -53.19 87.54
CA LEU A 122 -10.23 -52.72 87.99
C LEU A 122 -9.49 -53.88 88.68
N ASP A 123 -8.21 -54.01 88.33
CA ASP A 123 -7.04 -54.58 89.02
C ASP A 123 -7.11 -55.91 89.82
N GLY A 124 -6.14 -56.79 89.53
CA GLY A 124 -5.52 -57.64 90.56
C GLY A 124 -4.92 -58.97 90.08
N GLN A 125 -3.59 -59.06 90.10
CA GLN A 125 -2.73 -60.21 89.76
C GLN A 125 -2.95 -61.48 90.62
N ALA A 126 -2.71 -62.66 90.01
CA ALA A 126 -1.56 -63.58 90.28
C ALA A 126 -1.91 -65.09 90.10
N GLY A 127 -1.13 -65.80 89.24
CA GLY A 127 -0.60 -67.15 89.50
C GLY A 127 -1.18 -68.39 88.75
N MET A 128 -0.34 -68.98 87.87
CA MET A 128 -0.05 -70.43 87.58
C MET A 128 -1.22 -71.41 87.29
N ASP A 129 -1.21 -72.36 86.35
CA ASP A 129 -0.20 -73.04 85.51
C ASP A 129 -0.85 -73.52 84.20
N GLY A 130 -0.04 -73.73 83.14
CA GLY A 130 -0.47 -74.13 81.79
C GLY A 130 -0.64 -75.64 81.55
N GLN A 131 -1.28 -75.96 80.41
CA GLN A 131 -1.15 -77.23 79.70
C GLN A 131 -0.67 -76.96 78.26
N ASP A 132 0.35 -77.70 77.84
CA ASP A 132 1.13 -77.54 76.60
C ASP A 132 0.33 -77.73 75.29
N VAL A 133 0.74 -76.96 74.28
CA VAL A 133 0.29 -77.05 72.88
C VAL A 133 1.19 -78.04 72.12
N ASP A 134 0.59 -78.96 71.38
CA ASP A 134 1.26 -80.06 70.64
C ASP A 134 2.14 -79.54 69.47
N GLU A 135 3.41 -80.00 69.41
CA GLU A 135 4.42 -79.72 68.37
C GLU A 135 3.90 -79.93 66.93
N THR A 136 2.93 -80.83 66.75
CA THR A 136 2.33 -81.13 65.45
C THR A 136 1.48 -79.98 64.90
N TYR A 137 0.89 -79.15 65.76
CA TYR A 137 0.10 -77.98 65.37
C TYR A 137 1.00 -76.83 64.92
N LEU A 138 2.10 -76.60 65.63
CA LEU A 138 3.10 -75.59 65.26
C LEU A 138 3.74 -75.90 63.89
N GLN A 139 4.03 -77.17 63.61
CA GLN A 139 4.67 -77.56 62.35
C GLN A 139 3.73 -77.45 61.14
N ASN A 140 2.42 -77.63 61.33
CA ASN A 140 1.43 -77.38 60.29
C ASN A 140 1.25 -75.88 60.02
N LEU A 141 1.26 -75.06 61.07
CA LEU A 141 1.20 -73.60 60.95
C LEU A 141 2.44 -73.05 60.22
N GLU A 142 3.63 -73.57 60.52
CA GLU A 142 4.88 -73.20 59.84
C GLU A 142 4.87 -73.57 58.35
N ASN A 143 4.30 -74.73 58.00
CA ASN A 143 4.15 -75.14 56.60
C ASN A 143 3.09 -74.31 55.86
N GLU A 144 1.98 -73.95 56.51
CA GLU A 144 0.99 -73.04 55.93
C GLU A 144 1.55 -71.63 55.76
N LEU A 145 2.34 -71.13 56.72
CA LEU A 145 3.02 -69.84 56.64
C LEU A 145 4.06 -69.83 55.50
N LEU A 146 4.81 -70.92 55.32
CA LEU A 146 5.77 -71.06 54.23
C LEU A 146 5.06 -71.10 52.86
N ASN A 147 3.92 -71.79 52.76
CA ASN A 147 3.12 -71.82 51.53
C ASN A 147 2.49 -70.46 51.22
N LEU A 148 2.03 -69.72 52.25
CA LEU A 148 1.56 -68.34 52.12
C LEU A 148 2.67 -67.40 51.68
N GLN A 149 3.88 -67.53 52.25
CA GLN A 149 5.05 -66.74 51.85
C GLN A 149 5.46 -67.02 50.41
N LEU A 150 5.44 -68.29 49.98
CA LEU A 150 5.69 -68.67 48.59
C LEU A 150 4.60 -68.13 47.65
N ALA A 151 3.33 -68.17 48.04
CA ALA A 151 2.22 -67.61 47.26
C ALA A 151 2.29 -66.07 47.15
N ILE A 152 2.71 -65.38 48.22
CA ILE A 152 2.96 -63.93 48.20
C ILE A 152 4.13 -63.62 47.27
N ALA A 153 5.23 -64.36 47.35
CA ALA A 153 6.38 -64.17 46.46
C ALA A 153 6.03 -64.44 44.98
N ASP A 154 5.17 -65.42 44.70
CA ASP A 154 4.69 -65.71 43.34
C ASP A 154 3.74 -64.62 42.83
N LEU A 155 2.87 -64.08 43.69
CA LEU A 155 2.04 -62.91 43.37
C LEU A 155 2.87 -61.64 43.17
N GLU A 156 3.93 -61.44 43.96
CA GLU A 156 4.87 -60.32 43.79
C GLU A 156 5.67 -60.45 42.48
N ASN A 157 6.11 -61.66 42.12
CA ASN A 157 6.74 -61.93 40.81
C ASN A 157 5.75 -61.73 39.67
N GLN A 158 4.52 -62.23 39.78
CA GLN A 158 3.48 -61.98 38.76
C GLN A 158 3.15 -60.50 38.63
N ASN A 159 3.15 -59.73 39.73
CA ASN A 159 2.91 -58.29 39.70
C ASN A 159 4.12 -57.52 39.12
N SER A 160 5.35 -58.02 39.34
CA SER A 160 6.57 -57.52 38.69
C SER A 160 6.56 -57.81 37.19
N GLU A 161 6.25 -59.03 36.78
CA GLU A 161 6.10 -59.41 35.37
C GLU A 161 4.96 -58.62 34.70
N LEU A 162 3.85 -58.39 35.40
CA LEU A 162 2.75 -57.56 34.90
C LEU A 162 3.18 -56.09 34.78
N ASN A 163 4.00 -55.57 35.70
CA ASN A 163 4.60 -54.25 35.60
C ASN A 163 5.59 -54.15 34.44
N ASP A 164 6.45 -55.14 34.25
CA ASP A 164 7.41 -55.19 33.14
C ASP A 164 6.67 -55.31 31.79
N THR A 165 5.57 -56.07 31.76
CA THR A 165 4.69 -56.18 30.58
C THR A 165 3.91 -54.88 30.34
N LEU A 166 3.54 -54.13 31.39
CA LEU A 166 2.87 -52.82 31.30
C LEU A 166 3.85 -51.70 30.87
N VAL A 167 5.11 -51.76 31.30
CA VAL A 167 6.20 -50.90 30.83
C VAL A 167 6.48 -51.18 29.35
N ASN A 168 6.52 -52.45 28.94
CA ASN A 168 6.64 -52.83 27.53
C ASN A 168 5.43 -52.43 26.68
N ALA A 169 4.21 -52.48 27.24
CA ALA A 169 2.98 -52.02 26.57
C ALA A 169 2.85 -50.48 26.52
N THR A 170 3.74 -49.72 27.18
CA THR A 170 3.72 -48.25 27.22
C THR A 170 4.96 -47.58 26.65
N SER A 171 5.96 -48.34 26.20
CA SER A 171 7.14 -47.85 25.47
C SER A 171 6.79 -47.52 24.01
N CYS A 172 7.14 -46.32 23.56
CA CYS A 172 7.04 -45.96 22.15
C CYS A 172 8.14 -46.67 21.38
N GLN A 173 7.77 -47.56 20.45
CA GLN A 173 8.71 -48.14 19.50
C GLN A 173 8.75 -47.24 18.25
N LEU A 174 9.91 -46.67 17.93
CA LEU A 174 10.08 -45.75 16.80
C LEU A 174 10.14 -46.53 15.46
N VAL A 175 8.98 -47.03 15.04
CA VAL A 175 8.76 -47.78 13.79
C VAL A 175 7.54 -47.23 13.04
N PRO A 176 7.35 -47.57 11.76
CA PRO A 176 6.18 -47.13 11.01
C PRO A 176 4.86 -47.50 11.70
N TYR A 177 3.89 -46.58 11.70
CA TYR A 177 2.55 -46.70 12.29
C TYR A 177 2.52 -46.92 13.81
N ALA A 178 3.62 -46.64 14.51
CA ALA A 178 3.68 -46.77 15.95
C ALA A 178 2.85 -45.68 16.67
N TYR A 179 2.37 -46.01 17.88
CA TYR A 179 1.59 -45.12 18.72
C TYR A 179 2.44 -44.54 19.86
N CYS A 180 2.83 -43.27 19.71
CA CYS A 180 3.87 -42.58 20.49
C CYS A 180 3.40 -41.22 21.02
N VAL A 181 2.10 -41.09 21.32
CA VAL A 181 1.47 -39.87 21.84
C VAL A 181 2.09 -39.40 23.17
N ASN A 182 2.31 -38.09 23.30
CA ASN A 182 2.89 -37.41 24.47
C ASN A 182 4.28 -37.92 24.89
N THR A 183 5.02 -38.53 23.96
CA THR A 183 6.38 -39.00 24.22
C THR A 183 7.37 -37.85 24.30
N ASN A 184 8.44 -38.04 25.06
CA ASN A 184 9.54 -37.09 25.11
C ASN A 184 10.71 -37.63 24.30
N LEU A 185 10.90 -37.10 23.09
CA LEU A 185 11.98 -37.46 22.18
C LEU A 185 13.03 -36.36 22.08
N SER A 186 13.07 -35.45 23.07
CA SER A 186 13.94 -34.30 23.05
C SER A 186 15.42 -34.71 22.98
N GLY A 187 16.18 -34.05 22.12
CA GLY A 187 17.61 -34.33 21.90
C GLY A 187 17.92 -35.62 21.12
N MET A 188 16.91 -36.35 20.63
CA MET A 188 17.14 -37.57 19.87
C MET A 188 17.57 -37.29 18.44
N ASP A 189 18.51 -38.08 17.93
CA ASP A 189 18.86 -38.14 16.51
C ASP A 189 18.08 -39.28 15.85
N LEU A 190 17.07 -38.90 15.06
CA LEU A 190 16.17 -39.78 14.31
C LEU A 190 16.48 -39.74 12.81
N SER A 191 17.68 -39.29 12.44
CA SER A 191 18.05 -39.12 11.04
C SER A 191 17.96 -40.42 10.23
N GLY A 192 17.35 -40.34 9.05
CA GLY A 192 17.20 -41.48 8.14
C GLY A 192 16.19 -42.55 8.58
N MET A 193 15.42 -42.33 9.66
CA MET A 193 14.44 -43.30 10.14
C MET A 193 13.17 -43.32 9.29
N ASP A 194 12.62 -44.51 9.05
CA ASP A 194 11.29 -44.69 8.45
C ASP A 194 10.25 -44.67 9.58
N LEU A 195 9.60 -43.53 9.75
CA LEU A 195 8.58 -43.24 10.75
C LEU A 195 7.21 -43.02 10.09
N THR A 196 7.01 -43.60 8.91
CA THR A 196 5.76 -43.48 8.13
C THR A 196 4.55 -43.80 9.00
N GLY A 197 3.57 -42.90 9.09
CA GLY A 197 2.32 -43.12 9.81
C GLY A 197 2.42 -43.11 11.33
N ILE A 198 3.58 -42.76 11.91
CA ILE A 198 3.75 -42.72 13.37
C ILE A 198 2.82 -41.67 14.01
N ASP A 199 2.26 -41.96 15.18
CA ASP A 199 1.46 -41.03 15.97
C ASP A 199 2.30 -40.43 17.11
N LEU A 200 2.77 -39.20 16.93
CA LEU A 200 3.56 -38.42 17.88
C LEU A 200 2.78 -37.22 18.42
N ARG A 201 1.45 -37.28 18.46
CA ARG A 201 0.64 -36.15 18.96
C ARG A 201 1.08 -35.71 20.35
N GLY A 202 1.26 -34.41 20.53
CA GLY A 202 1.69 -33.83 21.81
C GLY A 202 3.11 -34.20 22.24
N ALA A 203 3.91 -34.82 21.37
CA ALA A 203 5.27 -35.19 21.69
C ALA A 203 6.17 -33.95 21.87
N ASN A 204 7.12 -34.06 22.79
CA ASN A 204 8.18 -33.07 22.95
C ASN A 204 9.36 -33.47 22.05
N LEU A 205 9.56 -32.70 20.98
CA LEU A 205 10.58 -32.92 19.95
C LEU A 205 11.68 -31.83 20.01
N GLN A 206 11.85 -31.19 21.17
CA GLN A 206 12.85 -30.14 21.33
C GLN A 206 14.27 -30.68 21.08
N ASN A 207 15.04 -30.02 20.22
CA ASN A 207 16.38 -30.45 19.82
C ASN A 207 16.44 -31.84 19.15
N THR A 208 15.35 -32.31 18.57
CA THR A 208 15.31 -33.59 17.85
C THR A 208 15.72 -33.40 16.39
N THR A 209 16.53 -34.29 15.85
CA THR A 209 17.00 -34.26 14.45
C THR A 209 16.23 -35.30 13.63
N PHE A 210 15.49 -34.88 12.61
CA PHE A 210 14.75 -35.75 11.67
C PHE A 210 15.37 -35.77 10.27
N ASP A 211 16.61 -35.33 10.13
CA ASP A 211 17.22 -35.14 8.81
C ASP A 211 17.20 -36.45 8.00
N TYR A 212 16.74 -36.41 6.76
CA TYR A 212 16.55 -37.57 5.88
C TYR A 212 15.57 -38.65 6.39
N ALA A 213 14.80 -38.39 7.45
CA ALA A 213 13.76 -39.31 7.93
C ALA A 213 12.52 -39.30 7.02
N THR A 214 11.66 -40.30 7.13
CA THR A 214 10.35 -40.37 6.46
C THR A 214 9.25 -40.31 7.51
N LEU A 215 8.51 -39.22 7.54
CA LEU A 215 7.35 -38.96 8.41
C LEU A 215 6.04 -38.91 7.61
N ASP A 216 6.02 -39.42 6.37
CA ASP A 216 4.80 -39.47 5.54
C ASP A 216 3.61 -40.04 6.33
N ARG A 217 2.47 -39.36 6.29
CA ARG A 217 1.23 -39.72 7.01
C ARG A 217 1.35 -39.73 8.54
N ALA A 218 2.43 -39.22 9.10
CA ALA A 218 2.59 -39.14 10.56
C ALA A 218 1.60 -38.15 11.17
N ASP A 219 1.25 -38.38 12.43
CA ASP A 219 0.42 -37.50 13.23
C ASP A 219 1.28 -36.76 14.25
N LEU A 220 1.65 -35.53 13.90
CA LEU A 220 2.51 -34.64 14.66
C LEU A 220 1.69 -33.47 15.26
N ARG A 221 0.39 -33.63 15.48
CA ARG A 221 -0.44 -32.53 16.01
C ARG A 221 0.01 -32.10 17.40
N SER A 222 0.05 -30.79 17.62
CA SER A 222 0.37 -30.18 18.92
C SER A 222 1.75 -30.56 19.47
N ILE A 223 2.71 -30.90 18.61
CA ILE A 223 4.11 -31.10 19.04
C ILE A 223 4.77 -29.77 19.43
N VAL A 224 5.83 -29.87 20.23
CA VAL A 224 6.76 -28.77 20.47
C VAL A 224 8.11 -29.14 19.86
N ALA A 225 8.49 -28.48 18.77
CA ALA A 225 9.65 -28.82 17.94
C ALA A 225 10.69 -27.68 17.90
N PHE A 226 10.89 -27.02 19.03
CA PHE A 226 11.89 -25.95 19.15
C PHE A 226 13.29 -26.50 18.92
N ASN A 227 14.06 -25.84 18.04
CA ASN A 227 15.41 -26.29 17.65
C ASN A 227 15.43 -27.70 17.05
N ALA A 228 14.31 -28.19 16.52
CA ALA A 228 14.28 -29.44 15.76
C ALA A 228 14.67 -29.19 14.30
N THR A 229 15.31 -30.17 13.67
CA THR A 229 15.70 -30.09 12.25
C THR A 229 14.93 -31.09 11.41
N PHE A 230 14.50 -30.66 10.22
CA PHE A 230 13.72 -31.44 9.27
C PHE A 230 14.31 -31.36 7.86
N ILE A 231 15.64 -31.49 7.76
CA ILE A 231 16.37 -31.35 6.50
C ILE A 231 16.19 -32.61 5.65
N HIS A 232 15.69 -32.48 4.42
CA HIS A 232 15.35 -33.58 3.51
C HIS A 232 14.41 -34.63 4.13
N THR A 233 13.56 -34.22 5.06
CA THR A 233 12.58 -35.09 5.72
C THR A 233 11.32 -35.22 4.86
N GLY A 234 10.87 -36.45 4.59
CA GLY A 234 9.58 -36.68 3.91
C GLY A 234 8.42 -36.47 4.87
N MET A 235 7.43 -35.65 4.50
CA MET A 235 6.26 -35.32 5.33
C MET A 235 4.96 -35.29 4.52
N ASN A 236 4.85 -36.09 3.47
CA ASN A 236 3.65 -36.09 2.65
C ASN A 236 2.44 -36.53 3.47
N ASN A 237 1.34 -35.79 3.40
CA ASN A 237 0.10 -36.04 4.14
C ASN A 237 0.29 -36.08 5.67
N THR A 238 1.27 -35.33 6.19
CA THR A 238 1.55 -35.28 7.63
C THR A 238 0.68 -34.25 8.34
N TYR A 239 0.25 -34.58 9.55
CA TYR A 239 -0.63 -33.72 10.37
C TYR A 239 0.18 -32.93 11.39
N LEU A 240 0.33 -31.63 11.18
CA LEU A 240 1.14 -30.72 12.00
C LEU A 240 0.28 -29.60 12.62
N GLN A 241 -1.04 -29.78 12.73
CA GLN A 241 -1.92 -28.75 13.26
C GLN A 241 -1.52 -28.37 14.68
N ASN A 242 -1.45 -27.06 14.94
CA ASN A 242 -1.02 -26.48 16.21
C ASN A 242 0.41 -26.88 16.64
N ALA A 243 1.26 -27.34 15.73
CA ALA A 243 2.68 -27.55 16.02
C ALA A 243 3.37 -26.22 16.32
N GLU A 244 4.32 -26.23 17.25
CA GLU A 244 5.08 -25.04 17.64
C GLU A 244 6.56 -25.20 17.27
N PHE A 245 7.06 -24.24 16.48
CA PHE A 245 8.46 -24.09 16.06
C PHE A 245 9.04 -22.77 16.60
N ASN A 246 10.34 -22.57 16.47
CA ASN A 246 10.99 -21.30 16.83
C ASN A 246 12.18 -20.99 15.92
N ARG A 247 12.88 -19.89 16.21
CA ARG A 247 14.05 -19.40 15.45
C ARG A 247 15.21 -20.33 15.18
N TYR A 248 15.25 -21.49 15.84
CA TYR A 248 16.31 -22.48 15.61
C TYR A 248 15.78 -23.75 14.95
N SER A 249 14.46 -23.81 14.72
CA SER A 249 13.86 -24.85 13.91
C SER A 249 14.21 -24.59 12.45
N PHE A 250 14.80 -25.60 11.81
CA PHE A 250 15.23 -25.51 10.41
C PHE A 250 14.44 -26.52 9.57
N PHE A 251 13.75 -26.01 8.56
CA PHE A 251 12.79 -26.76 7.77
C PHE A 251 13.16 -26.66 6.28
N GLU A 252 13.88 -27.67 5.79
CA GLU A 252 14.27 -27.79 4.38
C GLU A 252 13.88 -29.18 3.91
N CYS A 253 12.59 -29.47 3.84
CA CYS A 253 12.13 -30.75 3.33
C CYS A 253 12.22 -30.76 1.81
N GLY A 254 13.43 -31.04 1.30
CA GLY A 254 13.81 -30.99 -0.11
C GLY A 254 12.91 -31.77 -1.07
N GLY A 255 11.75 -31.20 -1.40
CA GLY A 255 10.75 -31.71 -2.34
C GLY A 255 9.71 -32.70 -1.76
N TYR A 256 9.54 -32.79 -0.44
CA TYR A 256 8.68 -33.85 0.17
C TYR A 256 7.83 -33.42 1.38
N CYS A 257 7.65 -32.13 1.69
CA CYS A 257 6.53 -31.70 2.54
C CYS A 257 5.28 -31.32 1.74
N GLY A 258 5.43 -31.20 0.43
CA GLY A 258 4.39 -30.87 -0.50
C GLY A 258 3.55 -32.10 -0.87
N GLY A 259 2.25 -32.07 -0.57
CA GLY A 259 1.38 -33.23 -0.65
C GLY A 259 0.34 -33.29 0.47
N GLU A 260 -0.53 -32.27 0.52
CA GLU A 260 -1.67 -32.18 1.47
C GLU A 260 -1.27 -32.13 2.95
N THR A 261 -0.03 -31.71 3.27
CA THR A 261 0.41 -31.53 4.66
C THR A 261 -0.45 -30.49 5.36
N ASN A 262 -0.95 -30.82 6.54
CA ASN A 262 -1.85 -29.94 7.28
C ASN A 262 -1.10 -29.21 8.40
N LEU A 263 -0.68 -27.99 8.09
CA LEU A 263 -0.01 -27.00 8.93
C LEU A 263 -0.98 -25.97 9.52
N SER A 264 -2.30 -26.19 9.47
CA SER A 264 -3.25 -25.19 9.96
C SER A 264 -3.02 -24.86 11.44
N ASN A 265 -3.04 -23.55 11.75
CA ASN A 265 -2.76 -23.00 13.08
C ASN A 265 -1.34 -23.32 13.62
N ALA A 266 -0.42 -23.79 12.78
CA ALA A 266 0.97 -23.97 13.19
C ALA A 266 1.64 -22.62 13.46
N LYS A 267 2.58 -22.60 14.40
CA LYS A 267 3.35 -21.41 14.77
C LYS A 267 4.80 -21.55 14.35
N PHE A 268 5.19 -20.73 13.39
CA PHE A 268 6.52 -20.66 12.79
C PHE A 268 7.29 -19.39 13.17
N LEU A 269 6.87 -18.67 14.21
CA LEU A 269 7.51 -17.42 14.62
C LEU A 269 9.05 -17.52 14.63
N ASP A 270 9.69 -16.67 13.82
CA ASP A 270 11.14 -16.60 13.58
C ASP A 270 11.80 -17.84 12.90
N ALA A 271 11.04 -18.85 12.49
CA ALA A 271 11.58 -20.09 11.94
C ALA A 271 12.26 -19.90 10.57
N VAL A 272 13.10 -20.86 10.18
CA VAL A 272 13.78 -20.86 8.88
C VAL A 272 13.20 -21.98 8.02
N LEU A 273 12.52 -21.59 6.95
CA LEU A 273 11.83 -22.46 5.99
C LEU A 273 12.45 -22.35 4.58
N THR A 274 13.62 -21.74 4.44
CA THR A 274 14.27 -21.48 3.15
C THR A 274 14.31 -22.73 2.25
N ASN A 275 13.83 -22.59 1.00
CA ASN A 275 13.72 -23.66 0.00
C ASN A 275 12.77 -24.81 0.37
N ALA A 276 11.90 -24.66 1.37
CA ALA A 276 10.88 -25.66 1.66
C ALA A 276 9.91 -25.81 0.49
N ASP A 277 9.49 -27.06 0.24
CA ASP A 277 8.44 -27.37 -0.73
C ASP A 277 7.13 -27.64 0.01
N LEU A 278 6.22 -26.67 -0.04
CA LEU A 278 4.92 -26.66 0.63
C LEU A 278 3.77 -26.68 -0.38
N ASP A 279 3.97 -27.31 -1.54
CA ASP A 279 2.90 -27.45 -2.53
C ASP A 279 1.65 -28.14 -1.94
N TYR A 280 0.47 -27.65 -2.30
CA TYR A 280 -0.83 -28.13 -1.80
C TYR A 280 -0.98 -28.17 -0.26
N ALA A 281 -0.08 -27.52 0.50
CA ALA A 281 -0.13 -27.55 1.95
C ALA A 281 -1.27 -26.67 2.48
N ASN A 282 -1.88 -27.09 3.59
CA ASN A 282 -2.85 -26.28 4.31
C ASN A 282 -2.15 -25.54 5.47
N LEU A 283 -1.95 -24.24 5.31
CA LEU A 283 -1.45 -23.28 6.28
C LEU A 283 -2.55 -22.32 6.79
N THR A 284 -3.84 -22.69 6.73
CA THR A 284 -4.92 -21.83 7.21
C THR A 284 -4.66 -21.39 8.66
N ASN A 285 -4.74 -20.07 8.92
CA ASN A 285 -4.44 -19.43 10.22
C ASN A 285 -3.01 -19.67 10.75
N ALA A 286 -2.04 -20.05 9.91
CA ALA A 286 -0.66 -20.22 10.37
C ALA A 286 -0.03 -18.88 10.77
N ASP A 287 0.78 -18.89 11.83
CA ASP A 287 1.57 -17.74 12.27
C ASP A 287 2.99 -17.86 11.69
N LEU A 288 3.23 -17.15 10.60
CA LEU A 288 4.47 -17.12 9.81
C LEU A 288 5.26 -15.82 10.05
N ARG A 289 4.96 -15.05 11.09
CA ARG A 289 5.64 -13.78 11.34
C ARG A 289 7.14 -13.96 11.52
N TYR A 290 7.92 -13.05 10.92
CA TYR A 290 9.39 -13.07 10.97
C TYR A 290 10.04 -14.35 10.44
N THR A 291 9.29 -15.19 9.71
CA THR A 291 9.82 -16.44 9.13
C THR A 291 10.67 -16.11 7.92
N ASP A 292 11.79 -16.82 7.75
CA ASP A 292 12.54 -16.84 6.50
C ASP A 292 11.89 -17.86 5.55
N LEU A 293 11.14 -17.33 4.58
CA LEU A 293 10.41 -18.04 3.53
C LEU A 293 11.12 -17.93 2.17
N THR A 294 12.42 -17.63 2.16
CA THR A 294 13.18 -17.42 0.92
C THR A 294 13.13 -18.66 0.03
N ASN A 295 12.75 -18.48 -1.24
CA ASN A 295 12.58 -19.54 -2.24
C ASN A 295 11.61 -20.67 -1.85
N VAL A 296 10.67 -20.43 -0.93
CA VAL A 296 9.66 -21.45 -0.58
C VAL A 296 8.68 -21.64 -1.73
N ASN A 297 8.32 -22.89 -2.01
CA ASN A 297 7.26 -23.23 -2.94
C ASN A 297 5.92 -23.37 -2.20
N PHE A 298 5.01 -22.43 -2.42
CA PHE A 298 3.63 -22.43 -1.94
C PHE A 298 2.62 -22.73 -3.05
N ASP A 299 3.05 -23.34 -4.16
CA ASP A 299 2.19 -23.69 -5.29
C ASP A 299 0.92 -24.46 -4.82
N ASN A 300 -0.27 -23.96 -5.17
CA ASN A 300 -1.58 -24.49 -4.74
C ASN A 300 -1.79 -24.59 -3.21
N ALA A 301 -0.98 -23.93 -2.38
CA ALA A 301 -1.13 -23.97 -0.93
C ALA A 301 -2.31 -23.10 -0.46
N ASN A 302 -2.95 -23.49 0.65
CA ASN A 302 -3.96 -22.66 1.32
C ASN A 302 -3.33 -21.93 2.51
N LEU A 303 -3.17 -20.62 2.40
CA LEU A 303 -2.71 -19.68 3.43
C LEU A 303 -3.84 -18.74 3.90
N THR A 304 -5.11 -19.15 3.77
CA THR A 304 -6.24 -18.32 4.18
C THR A 304 -6.10 -17.88 5.65
N ASN A 305 -6.26 -16.59 5.93
CA ASN A 305 -6.04 -15.96 7.26
C ASN A 305 -4.63 -16.17 7.86
N ALA A 306 -3.62 -16.56 7.08
CA ALA A 306 -2.26 -16.68 7.59
C ALA A 306 -1.64 -15.30 7.90
N ASP A 307 -0.72 -15.27 8.87
CA ASP A 307 -0.04 -14.07 9.33
C ASP A 307 1.43 -14.11 8.89
N LEU A 308 1.76 -13.43 7.80
CA LEU A 308 3.08 -13.34 7.18
C LEU A 308 3.80 -12.01 7.50
N ARG A 309 3.34 -11.25 8.48
CA ARG A 309 3.91 -9.92 8.77
C ARG A 309 5.40 -10.03 9.08
N TYR A 310 6.20 -9.16 8.45
CA TYR A 310 7.66 -9.15 8.58
C TYR A 310 8.38 -10.42 8.13
N ALA A 311 7.71 -11.32 7.40
CA ALA A 311 8.38 -12.47 6.80
C ALA A 311 9.27 -12.02 5.63
N ASP A 312 10.38 -12.73 5.42
CA ASP A 312 11.18 -12.61 4.20
C ASP A 312 10.72 -13.69 3.24
N SER A 313 9.92 -13.32 2.24
CA SER A 313 9.40 -14.24 1.22
C SER A 313 10.13 -14.09 -0.11
N THR A 314 11.35 -13.57 -0.10
CA THR A 314 12.12 -13.29 -1.31
C THR A 314 12.15 -14.52 -2.25
N ASN A 315 11.73 -14.32 -3.50
CA ASN A 315 11.58 -15.36 -4.53
C ASN A 315 10.67 -16.56 -4.19
N ALA A 316 9.77 -16.44 -3.21
CA ALA A 316 8.77 -17.47 -2.96
C ALA A 316 7.78 -17.59 -4.14
N ASP A 317 7.27 -18.80 -4.35
CA ASP A 317 6.33 -19.11 -5.44
C ASP A 317 4.93 -19.40 -4.86
N PHE A 318 3.98 -18.49 -5.08
CA PHE A 318 2.58 -18.61 -4.65
C PHE A 318 1.66 -18.91 -5.83
N TYR A 319 2.14 -19.58 -6.88
CA TYR A 319 1.32 -19.95 -8.04
C TYR A 319 0.03 -20.66 -7.58
N SER A 320 -1.14 -20.16 -8.00
CA SER A 320 -2.47 -20.70 -7.61
C SER A 320 -2.70 -20.90 -6.09
N ALA A 321 -1.96 -20.21 -5.22
CA ALA A 321 -2.14 -20.28 -3.77
C ALA A 321 -3.33 -19.43 -3.30
N ASP A 322 -4.00 -19.86 -2.22
CA ASP A 322 -5.11 -19.12 -1.59
C ASP A 322 -4.60 -18.37 -0.35
N LEU A 323 -4.40 -17.07 -0.48
CA LEU A 323 -4.04 -16.12 0.58
C LEU A 323 -5.23 -15.23 1.00
N THR A 324 -6.47 -15.70 0.84
CA THR A 324 -7.66 -14.94 1.23
C THR A 324 -7.54 -14.47 2.68
N ASP A 325 -7.79 -13.18 2.93
CA ASP A 325 -7.67 -12.51 4.24
C ASP A 325 -6.29 -12.64 4.94
N ALA A 326 -5.22 -12.97 4.21
CA ALA A 326 -3.87 -13.05 4.79
C ALA A 326 -3.30 -11.67 5.17
N MET A 327 -2.49 -11.63 6.23
CA MET A 327 -1.79 -10.41 6.67
C MET A 327 -0.34 -10.43 6.21
N ILE A 328 0.01 -9.57 5.24
CA ILE A 328 1.30 -9.58 4.54
C ILE A 328 2.07 -8.25 4.73
N TYR A 329 1.47 -7.25 5.38
CA TYR A 329 2.11 -5.94 5.56
C TYR A 329 3.49 -6.00 6.24
N TYR A 330 4.43 -5.19 5.73
CA TYR A 330 5.87 -5.18 6.04
C TYR A 330 6.67 -6.46 5.71
N ALA A 331 6.12 -7.41 4.95
CA ALA A 331 6.91 -8.52 4.42
C ALA A 331 7.80 -8.07 3.25
N ASP A 332 8.98 -8.69 3.11
CA ASP A 332 9.78 -8.57 1.90
C ASP A 332 9.24 -9.56 0.86
N MET A 333 8.66 -9.03 -0.21
CA MET A 333 8.04 -9.81 -1.28
C MET A 333 8.82 -9.67 -2.59
N THR A 334 10.11 -9.30 -2.52
CA THR A 334 10.96 -9.10 -3.69
C THR A 334 11.04 -10.38 -4.53
N GLY A 335 10.68 -10.28 -5.82
CA GLY A 335 10.76 -11.40 -6.77
C GLY A 335 9.71 -12.51 -6.56
N VAL A 336 8.71 -12.28 -5.71
CA VAL A 336 7.61 -13.21 -5.47
C VAL A 336 6.74 -13.36 -6.72
N LYS A 337 6.12 -14.54 -6.87
CA LYS A 337 5.14 -14.82 -7.93
C LYS A 337 3.78 -15.13 -7.31
N PHE A 338 2.78 -14.35 -7.66
CA PHE A 338 1.36 -14.55 -7.33
C PHE A 338 0.53 -14.87 -8.58
N LEU A 339 1.16 -15.45 -9.62
CA LEU A 339 0.47 -15.83 -10.85
C LEU A 339 -0.70 -16.77 -10.53
N ASP A 340 -1.92 -16.39 -10.91
CA ASP A 340 -3.18 -17.14 -10.65
C ASP A 340 -3.53 -17.33 -9.15
N ALA A 341 -2.93 -16.57 -8.23
CA ALA A 341 -3.18 -16.68 -6.79
C ALA A 341 -4.49 -15.96 -6.37
N GLU A 342 -5.12 -16.43 -5.28
CA GLU A 342 -6.28 -15.78 -4.64
C GLU A 342 -5.82 -14.96 -3.43
N LEU A 343 -6.01 -13.64 -3.43
CA LEU A 343 -5.64 -12.72 -2.35
C LEU A 343 -6.83 -11.83 -1.93
N THR A 344 -8.06 -12.31 -2.14
CA THR A 344 -9.27 -11.55 -1.80
C THR A 344 -9.21 -11.11 -0.33
N GLY A 345 -9.36 -9.81 -0.07
CA GLY A 345 -9.36 -9.24 1.28
C GLY A 345 -8.00 -9.26 2.01
N ALA A 346 -6.92 -9.72 1.39
CA ALA A 346 -5.59 -9.70 1.99
C ALA A 346 -5.10 -8.26 2.23
N SER A 347 -4.24 -8.07 3.23
CA SER A 347 -3.60 -6.77 3.50
C SER A 347 -2.10 -6.81 3.19
N LEU A 348 -1.73 -6.09 2.14
CA LEU A 348 -0.37 -5.82 1.68
C LEU A 348 0.03 -4.35 1.92
N TRP A 349 -0.59 -3.68 2.89
CA TRP A 349 -0.27 -2.31 3.28
C TRP A 349 1.24 -2.10 3.44
N ARG A 350 1.81 -1.13 2.72
CA ARG A 350 3.26 -0.82 2.72
C ARG A 350 4.20 -2.01 2.43
N ALA A 351 3.73 -3.03 1.72
CA ALA A 351 4.61 -4.09 1.25
C ALA A 351 5.49 -3.60 0.09
N ASP A 352 6.71 -4.13 0.00
CA ASP A 352 7.58 -3.97 -1.17
C ASP A 352 7.24 -5.06 -2.18
N LEU A 353 6.56 -4.69 -3.25
CA LEU A 353 6.05 -5.58 -4.30
C LEU A 353 6.60 -5.19 -5.68
N ALA A 354 7.72 -4.46 -5.73
CA ALA A 354 8.29 -3.99 -6.97
C ALA A 354 8.63 -5.16 -7.91
N GLY A 355 8.14 -5.10 -9.15
CA GLY A 355 8.36 -6.13 -10.17
C GLY A 355 7.62 -7.46 -9.95
N THR A 356 6.75 -7.57 -8.94
CA THR A 356 6.01 -8.80 -8.60
C THR A 356 5.07 -9.22 -9.74
N ASP A 357 4.95 -10.54 -9.96
CA ASP A 357 4.05 -11.11 -10.98
C ASP A 357 2.70 -11.48 -10.38
N PHE A 358 1.68 -10.65 -10.62
CA PHE A 358 0.28 -10.81 -10.19
C PHE A 358 -0.66 -11.18 -11.36
N ARG A 359 -0.13 -11.64 -12.49
CA ARG A 359 -1.00 -11.91 -13.66
C ARG A 359 -2.07 -12.94 -13.29
N TYR A 360 -3.31 -12.72 -13.75
CA TYR A 360 -4.47 -13.56 -13.45
C TYR A 360 -4.83 -13.71 -11.95
N ALA A 361 -4.18 -12.98 -11.04
CA ALA A 361 -4.49 -13.08 -9.61
C ALA A 361 -5.87 -12.48 -9.28
N ASP A 362 -6.54 -13.05 -8.29
CA ASP A 362 -7.75 -12.48 -7.69
C ASP A 362 -7.37 -11.58 -6.50
N LEU A 363 -7.46 -10.27 -6.70
CA LEU A 363 -7.06 -9.20 -5.79
C LEU A 363 -8.30 -8.40 -5.30
N ILE A 364 -9.48 -9.02 -5.28
CA ILE A 364 -10.72 -8.34 -4.87
C ILE A 364 -10.58 -7.78 -3.45
N SER A 365 -10.86 -6.49 -3.27
CA SER A 365 -10.85 -5.81 -1.97
C SER A 365 -9.52 -5.94 -1.20
N THR A 366 -8.42 -6.24 -1.89
CA THR A 366 -7.08 -6.29 -1.32
C THR A 366 -6.62 -4.88 -0.93
N ASP A 367 -5.95 -4.76 0.20
CA ASP A 367 -5.41 -3.50 0.71
C ASP A 367 -3.93 -3.36 0.31
N PHE A 368 -3.68 -2.44 -0.62
CA PHE A 368 -2.37 -2.03 -1.13
C PHE A 368 -2.00 -0.59 -0.72
N GLU A 369 -2.67 0.00 0.28
CA GLU A 369 -2.41 1.39 0.65
C GLU A 369 -0.90 1.61 0.94
N GLU A 370 -0.32 2.62 0.30
CA GLU A 370 1.12 2.97 0.39
C GLU A 370 2.11 1.83 0.04
N ALA A 371 1.67 0.79 -0.68
CA ALA A 371 2.56 -0.27 -1.19
C ALA A 371 3.39 0.20 -2.41
N ASP A 372 4.52 -0.46 -2.66
CA ASP A 372 5.32 -0.27 -3.87
C ASP A 372 4.99 -1.38 -4.88
N LEU A 373 4.21 -1.06 -5.92
CA LEU A 373 3.90 -1.93 -7.05
C LEU A 373 4.61 -1.45 -8.33
N SER A 374 5.69 -0.67 -8.21
CA SER A 374 6.44 -0.21 -9.36
C SER A 374 6.93 -1.39 -10.20
N ASN A 375 6.84 -1.30 -11.53
CA ASN A 375 7.21 -2.36 -12.47
C ASN A 375 6.42 -3.69 -12.31
N ALA A 376 5.38 -3.75 -11.47
CA ALA A 376 4.61 -4.99 -11.25
C ALA A 376 3.83 -5.42 -12.51
N ARG A 377 3.58 -6.72 -12.63
CA ARG A 377 2.79 -7.30 -13.72
C ARG A 377 1.42 -7.73 -13.22
N LEU A 378 0.40 -6.92 -13.48
CA LEU A 378 -0.98 -7.10 -13.04
C LEU A 378 -1.92 -7.52 -14.18
N ASN A 379 -1.37 -7.97 -15.32
CA ASN A 379 -2.15 -8.26 -16.53
C ASN A 379 -3.27 -9.27 -16.24
N SER A 380 -4.50 -8.93 -16.62
CA SER A 380 -5.68 -9.77 -16.41
C SER A 380 -5.97 -10.13 -14.95
N ALA A 381 -5.40 -9.41 -13.99
CA ALA A 381 -5.74 -9.55 -12.57
C ALA A 381 -7.09 -8.88 -12.26
N ASN A 382 -7.74 -9.30 -11.17
CA ASN A 382 -8.99 -8.73 -10.70
C ASN A 382 -8.77 -7.92 -9.42
N LEU A 383 -8.65 -6.59 -9.54
CA LEU A 383 -8.52 -5.64 -8.44
C LEU A 383 -9.87 -4.97 -8.06
N THR A 384 -11.00 -5.63 -8.31
CA THR A 384 -12.32 -5.05 -8.00
C THR A 384 -12.40 -4.64 -6.52
N GLY A 385 -12.65 -3.35 -6.27
CA GLY A 385 -12.76 -2.78 -4.92
C GLY A 385 -11.46 -2.70 -4.12
N ALA A 386 -10.29 -2.98 -4.72
CA ALA A 386 -9.00 -2.89 -4.05
C ALA A 386 -8.69 -1.46 -3.56
N ASP A 387 -7.96 -1.35 -2.46
CA ASP A 387 -7.46 -0.07 -1.95
C ASP A 387 -6.02 0.16 -2.42
N LEU A 388 -5.85 1.02 -3.42
CA LEU A 388 -4.58 1.42 -4.01
C LEU A 388 -4.25 2.88 -3.64
N THR A 389 -4.74 3.35 -2.50
CA THR A 389 -4.54 4.73 -2.03
C THR A 389 -3.04 4.99 -1.81
N ARG A 390 -2.50 6.03 -2.46
CA ARG A 390 -1.06 6.40 -2.42
C ARG A 390 -0.09 5.26 -2.78
N THR A 391 -0.54 4.29 -3.56
CA THR A 391 0.30 3.21 -4.06
C THR A 391 1.19 3.70 -5.20
N ASP A 392 2.43 3.23 -5.25
CA ASP A 392 3.31 3.43 -6.40
C ASP A 392 3.04 2.35 -7.46
N LEU A 393 2.53 2.76 -8.62
CA LEU A 393 2.25 1.92 -9.78
C LEU A 393 3.11 2.34 -10.98
N THR A 394 4.23 3.04 -10.74
CA THR A 394 5.11 3.51 -11.81
C THR A 394 5.61 2.35 -12.68
N ASP A 395 5.57 2.52 -14.00
CA ASP A 395 5.92 1.46 -14.98
C ASP A 395 5.13 0.14 -14.86
N ALA A 396 4.06 0.09 -14.06
CA ALA A 396 3.30 -1.14 -13.83
C ALA A 396 2.46 -1.52 -15.07
N SER A 397 2.29 -2.82 -15.29
CA SER A 397 1.51 -3.35 -16.40
C SER A 397 0.16 -3.88 -15.94
N LEU A 398 -0.89 -3.08 -16.11
CA LEU A 398 -2.29 -3.35 -15.78
C LEU A 398 -3.17 -3.64 -17.03
N MET A 399 -2.59 -4.25 -18.07
CA MET A 399 -3.36 -4.53 -19.29
C MET A 399 -4.47 -5.56 -19.02
N ASN A 400 -5.68 -5.31 -19.52
CA ASN A 400 -6.86 -6.17 -19.33
C ASN A 400 -7.23 -6.41 -17.84
N THR A 401 -6.81 -5.53 -16.94
CA THR A 401 -7.05 -5.64 -15.50
C THR A 401 -8.42 -5.10 -15.12
N ASP A 402 -9.13 -5.75 -14.19
CA ASP A 402 -10.39 -5.24 -13.65
C ASP A 402 -10.14 -4.41 -12.39
N LEU A 403 -10.29 -3.09 -12.49
CA LEU A 403 -10.14 -2.12 -11.40
C LEU A 403 -11.50 -1.57 -10.95
N THR A 404 -12.61 -2.26 -11.25
CA THR A 404 -13.96 -1.77 -10.94
C THR A 404 -14.07 -1.36 -9.46
N SER A 405 -14.52 -0.14 -9.19
CA SER A 405 -14.66 0.42 -7.84
C SER A 405 -13.37 0.48 -7.00
N ALA A 406 -12.18 0.34 -7.60
CA ALA A 406 -10.92 0.47 -6.88
C ALA A 406 -10.66 1.92 -6.41
N ARG A 407 -9.92 2.07 -5.32
CA ARG A 407 -9.55 3.38 -4.75
C ARG A 407 -8.10 3.71 -5.09
N LEU A 408 -7.85 4.61 -6.03
CA LEU A 408 -6.51 5.08 -6.44
C LEU A 408 -6.25 6.53 -5.99
N TRP A 409 -6.82 6.95 -4.85
CA TRP A 409 -6.64 8.33 -4.38
C TRP A 409 -5.15 8.61 -4.12
N GLY A 410 -4.60 9.59 -4.82
CA GLY A 410 -3.18 9.97 -4.70
C GLY A 410 -2.17 8.91 -5.14
N ALA A 411 -2.59 7.89 -5.91
CA ALA A 411 -1.69 6.89 -6.46
C ALA A 411 -0.77 7.49 -7.55
N ASP A 412 0.42 6.92 -7.73
CA ASP A 412 1.34 7.29 -8.81
C ASP A 412 1.26 6.24 -9.92
N LEU A 413 0.65 6.58 -11.05
CA LEU A 413 0.54 5.76 -12.25
C LEU A 413 1.46 6.27 -13.37
N THR A 414 2.53 6.98 -13.05
CA THR A 414 3.45 7.50 -14.07
C THR A 414 3.98 6.36 -14.94
N ASP A 415 3.92 6.52 -16.27
CA ASP A 415 4.34 5.51 -17.27
C ASP A 415 3.59 4.14 -17.17
N ALA A 416 2.47 4.04 -16.45
CA ALA A 416 1.74 2.78 -16.28
C ALA A 416 0.98 2.36 -17.57
N PHE A 417 0.87 1.05 -17.80
CA PHE A 417 0.18 0.48 -18.97
C PHE A 417 -1.19 -0.11 -18.59
N LEU A 418 -2.28 0.60 -18.92
CA LEU A 418 -3.67 0.23 -18.61
C LEU A 418 -4.49 -0.14 -19.86
N TYR A 419 -3.85 -0.68 -20.90
CA TYR A 419 -4.53 -1.07 -22.15
C TYR A 419 -5.69 -2.05 -21.90
N GLU A 420 -6.90 -1.73 -22.38
CA GLU A 420 -8.14 -2.51 -22.19
C GLU A 420 -8.50 -2.76 -20.71
N ALA A 421 -8.02 -1.94 -19.77
CA ALA A 421 -8.38 -2.06 -18.36
C ALA A 421 -9.81 -1.58 -18.08
N ASN A 422 -10.50 -2.19 -17.12
CA ASN A 422 -11.81 -1.74 -16.67
C ASN A 422 -11.65 -0.87 -15.42
N LEU A 423 -11.79 0.45 -15.56
CA LEU A 423 -11.71 1.44 -14.48
C LEU A 423 -13.11 1.98 -14.10
N THR A 424 -14.16 1.18 -14.26
CA THR A 424 -15.52 1.60 -13.93
C THR A 424 -15.64 1.95 -12.43
N ASP A 425 -16.28 3.07 -12.09
CA ASP A 425 -16.45 3.56 -10.71
C ASP A 425 -15.14 3.80 -9.93
N VAL A 426 -14.01 3.96 -10.63
CA VAL A 426 -12.70 4.15 -9.97
C VAL A 426 -12.55 5.56 -9.38
N ASN A 427 -11.87 5.68 -8.24
CA ASN A 427 -11.52 6.98 -7.66
C ASN A 427 -10.04 7.31 -7.91
N LEU A 428 -9.77 8.17 -8.89
CA LEU A 428 -8.42 8.65 -9.29
C LEU A 428 -8.10 10.05 -8.74
N ARG A 429 -8.86 10.56 -7.77
CA ARG A 429 -8.64 11.92 -7.26
C ARG A 429 -7.21 12.10 -6.75
N ASN A 430 -6.55 13.17 -7.19
CA ASN A 430 -5.15 13.51 -6.88
C ASN A 430 -4.11 12.46 -7.34
N ALA A 431 -4.50 11.47 -8.14
CA ALA A 431 -3.53 10.53 -8.71
C ALA A 431 -2.64 11.23 -9.75
N ASP A 432 -1.42 10.75 -9.92
CA ASP A 432 -0.56 11.15 -11.04
C ASP A 432 -0.66 10.12 -12.15
N LEU A 433 -1.11 10.53 -13.33
CA LEU A 433 -1.19 9.69 -14.52
C LEU A 433 -0.18 10.12 -15.59
N THR A 434 0.85 10.91 -15.24
CA THR A 434 1.79 11.43 -16.24
C THR A 434 2.34 10.30 -17.14
N ASP A 435 2.24 10.46 -18.46
CA ASP A 435 2.70 9.47 -19.45
C ASP A 435 2.02 8.08 -19.37
N ALA A 436 0.87 7.94 -18.68
CA ALA A 436 0.13 6.68 -18.61
C ALA A 436 -0.58 6.31 -19.92
N PHE A 437 -0.72 4.99 -20.18
CA PHE A 437 -1.33 4.45 -21.41
C PHE A 437 -2.68 3.79 -21.11
N LEU A 438 -3.79 4.48 -21.36
CA LEU A 438 -5.16 4.03 -21.08
C LEU A 438 -5.93 3.57 -22.34
N LYS A 439 -5.24 3.28 -23.44
CA LYS A 439 -5.90 2.89 -24.70
C LYS A 439 -6.94 1.77 -24.51
N ASP A 440 -8.14 1.95 -25.07
CA ASP A 440 -9.30 1.06 -25.01
C ASP A 440 -9.83 0.76 -23.58
N ALA A 441 -9.46 1.57 -22.57
CA ALA A 441 -9.91 1.39 -21.19
C ALA A 441 -11.34 1.93 -20.93
N ASP A 442 -12.06 1.31 -19.99
CA ASP A 442 -13.39 1.78 -19.58
C ASP A 442 -13.31 2.71 -18.37
N LEU A 443 -13.60 4.00 -18.54
CA LEU A 443 -13.57 5.04 -17.51
C LEU A 443 -14.98 5.43 -17.02
N THR A 444 -15.99 4.58 -17.25
CA THR A 444 -17.37 4.83 -16.84
C THR A 444 -17.46 5.15 -15.34
N ASN A 445 -18.03 6.29 -14.98
CA ASN A 445 -18.14 6.81 -13.61
C ASN A 445 -16.79 7.03 -12.88
N ALA A 446 -15.67 7.03 -13.59
CA ALA A 446 -14.37 7.31 -13.00
C ALA A 446 -14.29 8.76 -12.49
N ASP A 447 -13.49 8.99 -11.45
CA ASP A 447 -13.36 10.30 -10.80
C ASP A 447 -11.92 10.80 -10.79
N PHE A 448 -11.60 11.71 -11.71
CA PHE A 448 -10.30 12.32 -11.90
C PHE A 448 -10.11 13.63 -11.12
N GLY A 449 -10.99 13.98 -10.17
CA GLY A 449 -10.93 15.29 -9.51
C GLY A 449 -9.53 15.63 -8.97
N SER A 450 -8.94 16.72 -9.47
CA SER A 450 -7.56 17.16 -9.16
C SER A 450 -6.44 16.16 -9.51
N ALA A 451 -6.68 15.17 -10.37
CA ALA A 451 -5.64 14.28 -10.88
C ALA A 451 -4.67 15.04 -11.81
N ILE A 452 -3.44 14.56 -11.90
CA ILE A 452 -2.45 15.05 -12.87
C ILE A 452 -2.59 14.19 -14.13
N VAL A 453 -3.09 14.78 -15.20
CA VAL A 453 -3.29 14.11 -16.50
C VAL A 453 -2.41 14.81 -17.52
N LYS A 454 -1.17 14.36 -17.68
CA LYS A 454 -0.20 14.93 -18.64
C LYS A 454 0.29 13.83 -19.55
N TYR A 455 0.25 14.06 -20.87
CA TYR A 455 0.74 13.10 -21.88
C TYR A 455 0.08 11.71 -21.80
N VAL A 456 -1.16 11.65 -21.31
CA VAL A 456 -1.91 10.40 -21.19
C VAL A 456 -2.48 9.98 -22.54
N VAL A 457 -2.39 8.69 -22.84
CA VAL A 457 -2.98 8.12 -24.06
C VAL A 457 -4.38 7.60 -23.74
N PHE A 458 -5.41 8.27 -24.26
CA PHE A 458 -6.82 7.90 -24.06
C PHE A 458 -7.46 7.14 -25.23
N ASP A 459 -6.73 6.86 -26.32
CA ASP A 459 -7.29 6.26 -27.56
C ASP A 459 -8.30 5.13 -27.32
N GLY A 460 -9.57 5.31 -27.70
CA GLY A 460 -10.60 4.28 -27.62
C GLY A 460 -11.25 4.12 -26.23
N THR A 461 -11.00 5.04 -25.30
CA THR A 461 -11.56 4.98 -23.94
C THR A 461 -13.06 5.30 -23.87
N ILE A 462 -13.71 4.79 -22.81
CA ILE A 462 -15.16 4.99 -22.58
C ILE A 462 -15.40 5.96 -21.41
N TRP A 463 -16.12 7.07 -21.65
CA TRP A 463 -16.25 8.20 -20.71
C TRP A 463 -17.66 8.44 -20.16
N ALA A 464 -18.44 7.39 -19.86
CA ALA A 464 -19.81 7.60 -19.41
C ALA A 464 -19.87 8.11 -17.95
N ASN A 465 -20.42 9.30 -17.71
CA ASN A 465 -20.50 9.97 -16.40
C ASN A 465 -19.15 10.12 -15.66
N THR A 466 -18.05 10.30 -16.38
CA THR A 466 -16.72 10.50 -15.78
C THR A 466 -16.63 11.90 -15.18
N ILE A 467 -16.20 12.02 -13.92
CA ILE A 467 -15.87 13.31 -13.29
C ILE A 467 -14.43 13.65 -13.67
N TRP A 468 -14.21 14.82 -14.28
CA TRP A 468 -12.90 15.21 -14.75
C TRP A 468 -12.09 16.03 -13.74
N ILE A 469 -10.88 16.44 -14.13
CA ILE A 469 -9.93 17.13 -13.24
C ILE A 469 -10.45 18.47 -12.72
N ASP A 470 -11.36 19.10 -13.46
CA ASP A 470 -12.07 20.35 -13.13
C ASP A 470 -13.26 20.13 -12.19
N GLY A 471 -13.66 18.87 -11.98
CA GLY A 471 -14.82 18.47 -11.18
C GLY A 471 -16.14 18.44 -11.94
N GLU A 472 -16.13 18.70 -13.25
CA GLU A 472 -17.33 18.59 -14.10
C GLU A 472 -17.55 17.15 -14.56
N ILE A 473 -18.80 16.81 -14.89
CA ILE A 473 -19.19 15.48 -15.37
C ILE A 473 -19.24 15.50 -16.90
N TYR A 474 -18.52 14.56 -17.52
CA TYR A 474 -18.51 14.33 -18.95
C TYR A 474 -19.30 13.05 -19.24
N ASP A 475 -20.33 13.14 -20.09
CA ASP A 475 -21.27 12.04 -20.40
C ASP A 475 -21.30 11.69 -21.91
N SER A 476 -20.35 12.21 -22.68
CA SER A 476 -20.27 11.94 -24.12
C SER A 476 -18.89 11.46 -24.49
N GLN A 477 -18.82 10.30 -25.14
CA GLN A 477 -17.62 9.86 -25.83
C GLN A 477 -17.20 10.93 -26.85
N PRO A 478 -15.91 11.29 -26.90
CA PRO A 478 -15.40 12.30 -27.82
C PRO A 478 -15.78 11.94 -29.25
N LEU A 479 -16.35 12.92 -29.94
CA LEU A 479 -16.99 12.77 -31.24
C LEU A 479 -15.98 12.66 -32.40
N MET A 480 -14.79 12.08 -32.22
CA MET A 480 -13.93 11.76 -33.37
C MET A 480 -12.78 10.82 -33.01
N ILE A 481 -12.88 9.55 -33.44
CA ILE A 481 -11.75 8.62 -33.47
C ILE A 481 -11.07 8.80 -34.83
N MET A 482 -9.94 9.51 -34.87
CA MET A 482 -8.96 9.33 -35.95
C MET A 482 -7.97 8.25 -35.51
N THR A 483 -7.44 7.50 -36.48
CA THR A 483 -6.60 6.31 -36.27
C THR A 483 -5.31 6.54 -35.47
N ASP A 484 -5.01 7.78 -35.07
CA ASP A 484 -3.75 8.21 -34.45
C ASP A 484 -3.91 9.27 -33.34
N CYS A 485 -5.13 9.73 -33.02
CA CYS A 485 -5.38 10.77 -31.99
C CYS A 485 -6.87 10.82 -31.61
N GLU A 486 -7.16 10.84 -30.31
CA GLU A 486 -8.47 11.11 -29.74
C GLU A 486 -8.53 12.56 -29.26
N LEU A 487 -9.47 13.35 -29.81
CA LEU A 487 -9.55 14.78 -29.56
C LEU A 487 -10.30 15.09 -28.25
N VAL A 488 -9.57 15.00 -27.13
CA VAL A 488 -10.03 15.34 -25.77
C VAL A 488 -9.09 16.32 -25.08
N PRO A 489 -9.53 16.99 -23.99
CA PRO A 489 -8.64 17.75 -23.14
C PRO A 489 -7.41 16.93 -22.72
N TYR A 490 -6.23 17.54 -22.76
CA TYR A 490 -4.93 16.95 -22.42
C TYR A 490 -4.49 15.74 -23.27
N ALA A 491 -5.16 15.48 -24.40
CA ALA A 491 -4.76 14.40 -25.29
C ALA A 491 -3.39 14.64 -25.92
N TYR A 492 -2.70 13.55 -26.24
CA TYR A 492 -1.43 13.57 -26.96
C TYR A 492 -1.64 13.28 -28.46
N CYS A 493 -1.56 14.31 -29.28
CA CYS A 493 -1.90 14.32 -30.70
C CYS A 493 -0.78 14.91 -31.58
N VAL A 494 0.46 14.65 -31.19
CA VAL A 494 1.66 15.14 -31.87
C VAL A 494 1.76 14.60 -33.29
N ASN A 495 2.03 15.49 -34.25
CA ASN A 495 2.06 15.22 -35.71
C ASN A 495 0.73 14.68 -36.29
N ALA A 496 -0.39 14.81 -35.58
CA ALA A 496 -1.68 14.40 -36.11
C ALA A 496 -2.04 15.19 -37.38
N ASP A 497 -2.65 14.52 -38.36
CA ASP A 497 -3.22 15.19 -39.53
C ASP A 497 -4.70 15.50 -39.26
N LEU A 498 -4.97 16.74 -38.85
CA LEU A 498 -6.32 17.23 -38.55
C LEU A 498 -6.85 18.14 -39.66
N SER A 499 -6.24 18.07 -40.86
CA SER A 499 -6.55 19.00 -41.94
C SER A 499 -8.00 18.86 -42.42
N GLY A 500 -8.69 20.00 -42.54
CA GLY A 500 -10.07 20.08 -43.02
C GLY A 500 -11.15 19.71 -42.01
N LEU A 501 -10.79 19.45 -40.75
CA LEU A 501 -11.75 19.11 -39.70
C LEU A 501 -12.48 20.34 -39.17
N ASP A 502 -13.74 20.14 -38.81
CA ASP A 502 -14.52 21.12 -38.04
C ASP A 502 -14.54 20.70 -36.57
N LEU A 503 -13.72 21.38 -35.78
CA LEU A 503 -13.52 21.19 -34.34
C LEU A 503 -14.19 22.31 -33.54
N SER A 504 -15.19 22.98 -34.14
CA SER A 504 -15.86 24.11 -33.52
C SER A 504 -16.53 23.72 -32.20
N GLY A 505 -16.34 24.53 -31.16
CA GLY A 505 -16.95 24.33 -29.84
C GLY A 505 -16.37 23.18 -29.02
N MET A 506 -15.32 22.51 -29.50
CA MET A 506 -14.66 21.43 -28.74
C MET A 506 -13.87 22.00 -27.56
N ASP A 507 -13.95 21.32 -26.42
CA ASP A 507 -12.98 21.53 -25.35
C ASP A 507 -11.74 20.68 -25.63
N LEU A 508 -10.64 21.35 -25.94
CA LEU A 508 -9.33 20.78 -26.22
C LEU A 508 -8.29 21.40 -25.27
N THR A 509 -8.71 21.79 -24.07
CA THR A 509 -7.84 22.37 -23.04
C THR A 509 -6.63 21.47 -22.81
N GLY A 510 -5.42 22.03 -22.88
CA GLY A 510 -4.17 21.31 -22.63
C GLY A 510 -3.78 20.27 -23.68
N ILE A 511 -4.49 20.15 -24.80
CA ILE A 511 -4.15 19.17 -25.86
C ILE A 511 -2.74 19.43 -26.41
N ASP A 512 -1.99 18.37 -26.70
CA ASP A 512 -0.70 18.43 -27.35
C ASP A 512 -0.85 18.15 -28.85
N LEU A 513 -0.80 19.21 -29.66
CA LEU A 513 -0.87 19.16 -31.12
C LEU A 513 0.47 19.56 -31.76
N ARG A 514 1.60 19.37 -31.08
CA ARG A 514 2.91 19.75 -31.64
C ARG A 514 3.13 19.13 -33.01
N GLY A 515 3.52 19.95 -33.99
CA GLY A 515 3.77 19.49 -35.36
C GLY A 515 2.52 19.02 -36.12
N ALA A 516 1.31 19.15 -35.55
CA ALA A 516 0.09 18.74 -36.22
C ALA A 516 -0.16 19.54 -37.50
N ASN A 517 -0.72 18.86 -38.49
CA ASN A 517 -1.20 19.47 -39.73
C ASN A 517 -2.63 19.97 -39.52
N LEU A 518 -2.81 21.27 -39.29
CA LEU A 518 -4.09 21.92 -39.01
C LEU A 518 -4.62 22.70 -40.23
N GLN A 519 -4.22 22.31 -41.44
CA GLN A 519 -4.61 23.04 -42.64
C GLN A 519 -6.11 22.96 -42.90
N ASN A 520 -6.77 24.11 -43.05
CA ASN A 520 -8.22 24.24 -43.24
C ASN A 520 -9.06 23.68 -42.08
N THR A 521 -8.49 23.59 -40.88
CA THR A 521 -9.19 23.14 -39.68
C THR A 521 -9.94 24.31 -39.03
N THR A 522 -11.18 24.10 -38.60
CA THR A 522 -12.00 25.12 -37.93
C THR A 522 -12.01 24.86 -36.42
N PHE A 523 -11.52 25.81 -35.62
CA PHE A 523 -11.53 25.77 -34.15
C PHE A 523 -12.49 26.81 -33.55
N ASP A 524 -13.46 27.30 -34.33
CA ASP A 524 -14.31 28.40 -33.91
C ASP A 524 -15.07 28.05 -32.62
N TYR A 525 -15.04 28.93 -31.62
CA TYR A 525 -15.61 28.69 -30.28
C TYR A 525 -15.02 27.52 -29.49
N ALA A 526 -13.93 26.90 -29.95
CA ALA A 526 -13.22 25.87 -29.19
C ALA A 526 -12.42 26.45 -28.02
N THR A 527 -12.05 25.61 -27.06
CA THR A 527 -11.11 25.96 -25.99
C THR A 527 -9.79 25.24 -26.24
N LEU A 528 -8.70 26.00 -26.41
CA LEU A 528 -7.32 25.54 -26.54
C LEU A 528 -6.44 26.12 -25.43
N ASP A 529 -7.01 26.58 -24.32
CA ASP A 529 -6.25 27.10 -23.19
C ASP A 529 -5.23 26.04 -22.73
N HIS A 530 -3.99 26.46 -22.47
CA HIS A 530 -2.84 25.60 -22.11
C HIS A 530 -2.43 24.57 -23.19
N ALA A 531 -2.99 24.60 -24.39
CA ALA A 531 -2.63 23.66 -25.45
C ALA A 531 -1.17 23.87 -25.93
N ASP A 532 -0.56 22.79 -26.40
CA ASP A 532 0.73 22.81 -27.05
C ASP A 532 0.58 22.73 -28.56
N LEU A 533 0.65 23.90 -29.20
CA LEU A 533 0.51 24.09 -30.64
C LEU A 533 1.86 24.42 -31.29
N ARG A 534 3.01 24.00 -30.72
CA ARG A 534 4.32 24.34 -31.29
C ARG A 534 4.53 23.70 -32.66
N SER A 535 5.12 24.46 -33.58
CA SER A 535 5.52 23.99 -34.91
C SER A 535 4.37 23.43 -35.77
N ILE A 536 3.14 23.85 -35.50
CA ILE A 536 1.98 23.45 -36.33
C ILE A 536 1.99 24.17 -37.68
N VAL A 537 1.30 23.57 -38.65
CA VAL A 537 0.97 24.21 -39.93
C VAL A 537 -0.54 24.45 -39.99
N ALA A 538 -0.97 25.68 -39.71
CA ALA A 538 -2.38 26.07 -39.61
C ALA A 538 -2.83 26.96 -40.78
N MET A 539 -2.48 26.54 -42.00
CA MET A 539 -2.84 27.27 -43.20
C MET A 539 -4.37 27.23 -43.43
N ASN A 540 -5.03 28.40 -43.48
CA ASN A 540 -6.49 28.56 -43.58
C ASN A 540 -7.28 27.99 -42.41
N ALA A 541 -6.63 27.74 -41.28
CA ALA A 541 -7.36 27.40 -40.06
C ALA A 541 -8.11 28.64 -39.53
N THR A 542 -9.24 28.42 -38.87
CA THR A 542 -10.01 29.49 -38.22
C THR A 542 -10.01 29.31 -36.70
N PHE A 543 -9.86 30.43 -35.99
CA PHE A 543 -9.76 30.48 -34.53
C PHE A 543 -10.68 31.57 -33.95
N ILE A 544 -11.87 31.69 -34.52
CA ILE A 544 -12.85 32.72 -34.17
C ILE A 544 -13.40 32.41 -32.77
N TYR A 545 -13.32 33.36 -31.83
CA TYR A 545 -13.72 33.13 -30.42
C TYR A 545 -13.07 31.91 -29.75
N THR A 546 -11.88 31.51 -30.18
CA THR A 546 -11.16 30.36 -29.61
C THR A 546 -10.33 30.78 -28.39
N GLY A 547 -10.54 30.14 -27.24
CA GLY A 547 -9.70 30.38 -26.06
C GLY A 547 -8.27 29.85 -26.25
N MET A 548 -7.25 30.67 -26.06
CA MET A 548 -5.83 30.29 -26.19
C MET A 548 -4.94 30.90 -25.09
N ASN A 549 -5.47 31.07 -23.88
CA ASN A 549 -4.65 31.54 -22.76
C ASN A 549 -3.57 30.51 -22.43
N TYR A 550 -2.36 30.98 -22.10
CA TYR A 550 -1.22 30.10 -21.75
C TYR A 550 -0.86 29.05 -22.82
N THR A 551 -1.22 29.29 -24.08
CA THR A 551 -0.99 28.36 -25.19
C THR A 551 0.42 28.51 -25.75
N TYR A 552 1.05 27.39 -26.13
CA TYR A 552 2.39 27.35 -26.73
C TYR A 552 2.30 27.33 -28.26
N LEU A 553 2.74 28.38 -28.93
CA LEU A 553 2.59 28.61 -30.38
C LEU A 553 3.95 28.83 -31.08
N GLN A 554 5.05 28.40 -30.46
CA GLN A 554 6.38 28.69 -30.96
C GLN A 554 6.65 28.02 -32.32
N ASN A 555 7.25 28.79 -33.24
CA ASN A 555 7.59 28.36 -34.61
C ASN A 555 6.38 27.87 -35.43
N SER A 556 5.17 28.30 -35.08
CA SER A 556 3.95 27.88 -35.76
C SER A 556 3.66 28.77 -36.96
N GLU A 557 3.20 28.16 -38.06
CA GLU A 557 2.90 28.87 -39.31
C GLU A 557 1.39 29.07 -39.50
N PHE A 558 0.95 30.34 -39.50
CA PHE A 558 -0.42 30.74 -39.82
C PHE A 558 -0.48 31.43 -41.19
N ASN A 559 -1.58 31.23 -41.93
CA ASN A 559 -1.73 31.78 -43.27
C ASN A 559 -2.18 33.25 -43.28
N ARG A 560 -1.82 33.91 -44.39
CA ARG A 560 -2.40 35.17 -44.88
C ARG A 560 -3.94 35.07 -44.82
N TYR A 561 -4.60 36.02 -44.15
CA TYR A 561 -6.06 36.15 -44.05
C TYR A 561 -6.78 35.26 -43.01
N SER A 562 -6.14 34.88 -41.90
CA SER A 562 -6.90 34.38 -40.75
C SER A 562 -7.87 35.48 -40.29
N VAL A 563 -9.17 35.19 -40.35
CA VAL A 563 -10.26 36.18 -40.20
C VAL A 563 -10.38 36.69 -38.76
N GLU A 564 -9.89 35.93 -37.77
CA GLU A 564 -9.79 36.31 -36.36
C GLU A 564 -8.87 35.29 -35.66
N PHE A 565 -7.85 35.75 -34.93
CA PHE A 565 -6.91 34.87 -34.20
C PHE A 565 -7.10 35.00 -32.68
N CYS A 566 -7.21 33.86 -31.98
CA CYS A 566 -7.57 33.71 -30.55
C CYS A 566 -8.87 34.39 -30.07
N GLY A 567 -9.69 34.99 -30.94
CA GLY A 567 -11.01 35.52 -30.56
C GLY A 567 -11.08 36.41 -29.31
N GLY A 568 -9.98 37.10 -28.99
CA GLY A 568 -9.85 37.94 -27.79
C GLY A 568 -9.11 37.35 -26.58
N TRP A 569 -8.62 36.11 -26.61
CA TRP A 569 -8.14 35.37 -25.42
C TRP A 569 -6.77 34.71 -25.66
N CYS A 570 -5.70 35.48 -25.89
CA CYS A 570 -4.32 34.97 -25.96
C CYS A 570 -3.47 35.37 -24.72
N GLY A 571 -4.06 35.52 -23.54
CA GLY A 571 -3.34 36.00 -22.35
C GLY A 571 -2.18 35.08 -21.98
N ALA A 572 -0.99 35.64 -21.78
CA ALA A 572 0.25 34.90 -21.48
C ALA A 572 0.60 33.78 -22.48
N ALA A 573 0.09 33.82 -23.71
CA ALA A 573 0.46 32.87 -24.76
C ALA A 573 1.91 33.09 -25.21
N ASN A 574 2.59 32.00 -25.59
CA ASN A 574 3.94 32.08 -26.16
C ASN A 574 3.89 31.93 -27.69
N LEU A 575 3.96 33.06 -28.37
CA LEU A 575 3.95 33.23 -29.83
C LEU A 575 5.37 33.52 -30.39
N SER A 576 6.42 33.19 -29.65
CA SER A 576 7.79 33.47 -30.10
C SER A 576 8.10 32.74 -31.41
N TYR A 577 8.69 33.44 -32.37
CA TYR A 577 8.96 32.95 -33.73
C TYR A 577 7.72 32.51 -34.53
N ALA A 578 6.50 32.84 -34.10
CA ALA A 578 5.28 32.49 -34.84
C ALA A 578 5.14 33.34 -36.11
N GLY A 579 4.65 32.73 -37.19
CA GLY A 579 4.34 33.39 -38.45
C GLY A 579 2.88 33.85 -38.49
N LEU A 580 2.62 35.13 -38.24
CA LEU A 580 1.28 35.73 -38.04
C LEU A 580 0.98 36.87 -39.02
N ARG A 581 1.63 36.84 -40.19
CA ARG A 581 1.51 37.92 -41.18
C ARG A 581 0.07 38.03 -41.67
N TYR A 582 -0.46 39.25 -41.73
CA TYR A 582 -1.84 39.55 -42.18
C TYR A 582 -2.96 38.97 -41.32
N SER A 583 -2.68 38.55 -40.09
CA SER A 583 -3.70 38.09 -39.16
C SER A 583 -4.51 39.28 -38.61
N ASP A 584 -5.81 39.07 -38.42
CA ASP A 584 -6.64 39.99 -37.63
C ASP A 584 -6.56 39.60 -36.16
N MET A 585 -5.95 40.49 -35.38
CA MET A 585 -5.79 40.42 -33.93
C MET A 585 -6.31 41.71 -33.27
N SER A 586 -7.24 42.40 -33.93
CA SER A 586 -7.86 43.60 -33.37
C SER A 586 -8.60 43.30 -32.07
N ASP A 587 -8.51 44.22 -31.10
CA ASP A 587 -9.11 44.13 -29.77
C ASP A 587 -8.73 42.86 -28.95
N THR A 588 -7.65 42.16 -29.32
CA THR A 588 -7.22 40.93 -28.63
C THR A 588 -6.57 41.18 -27.27
N GLU A 589 -6.80 40.28 -26.29
CA GLU A 589 -6.06 40.27 -25.02
C GLU A 589 -4.74 39.48 -25.19
N LEU A 590 -3.63 40.21 -25.25
CA LEU A 590 -2.25 39.71 -25.38
C LEU A 590 -1.39 40.12 -24.17
N ARG A 591 -2.03 40.36 -23.02
CA ARG A 591 -1.32 40.71 -21.78
C ARG A 591 -0.32 39.62 -21.42
N ASP A 592 0.90 40.03 -21.07
CA ASP A 592 2.00 39.15 -20.69
C ASP A 592 2.41 38.13 -21.79
N ALA A 593 1.96 38.32 -23.05
CA ALA A 593 2.27 37.42 -24.15
C ALA A 593 3.73 37.56 -24.61
N ASP A 594 4.32 36.45 -25.05
CA ASP A 594 5.69 36.42 -25.61
C ASP A 594 5.64 36.35 -27.14
N LEU A 595 5.95 37.46 -27.80
CA LEU A 595 5.98 37.67 -29.25
C LEU A 595 7.43 37.86 -29.76
N TYR A 596 8.42 37.40 -29.01
CA TYR A 596 9.83 37.51 -29.38
C TYR A 596 10.11 36.94 -30.78
N ASN A 597 10.73 37.73 -31.66
CA ASN A 597 11.00 37.34 -33.07
C ASN A 597 9.77 36.90 -33.87
N ALA A 598 8.55 37.23 -33.46
CA ALA A 598 7.35 36.89 -34.23
C ALA A 598 7.32 37.67 -35.57
N GLU A 599 6.81 37.02 -36.63
CA GLU A 599 6.59 37.65 -37.92
C GLU A 599 5.18 38.25 -38.02
N LEU A 600 5.07 39.53 -37.68
CA LEU A 600 3.81 40.29 -37.54
C LEU A 600 3.58 41.30 -38.68
N ALA A 601 4.21 41.10 -39.84
CA ALA A 601 4.10 42.05 -40.94
C ALA A 601 2.64 42.14 -41.42
N PHE A 602 2.13 43.38 -41.55
CA PHE A 602 0.74 43.67 -41.93
C PHE A 602 -0.34 43.11 -40.99
N VAL A 603 0.01 42.78 -39.74
CA VAL A 603 -0.97 42.37 -38.74
C VAL A 603 -1.89 43.55 -38.36
N ASP A 604 -3.15 43.25 -38.06
CA ASP A 604 -4.08 44.21 -37.45
C ASP A 604 -4.11 43.95 -35.93
N LEU A 605 -3.56 44.88 -35.16
CA LEU A 605 -3.50 44.89 -33.69
C LEU A 605 -4.25 46.09 -33.12
N ARG A 606 -5.18 46.69 -33.88
CA ARG A 606 -5.92 47.87 -33.43
C ARG A 606 -6.64 47.60 -32.12
N GLY A 607 -6.46 48.48 -31.14
CA GLY A 607 -7.10 48.33 -29.82
C GLY A 607 -6.62 47.14 -28.99
N ALA A 608 -5.65 46.35 -29.47
CA ALA A 608 -5.15 45.17 -28.76
C ALA A 608 -4.50 45.55 -27.42
N ARG A 609 -4.61 44.65 -26.44
CA ARG A 609 -4.11 44.83 -25.07
C ARG A 609 -2.84 44.01 -24.87
N LEU A 610 -1.70 44.68 -24.99
CA LEU A 610 -0.35 44.13 -25.03
C LEU A 610 0.47 44.55 -23.79
N GLN A 611 -0.19 44.80 -22.65
CA GLN A 611 0.52 45.22 -21.45
C GLN A 611 1.53 44.15 -21.01
N ASN A 612 2.76 44.56 -20.69
CA ASN A 612 3.91 43.70 -20.35
C ASN A 612 4.31 42.69 -21.45
N ALA A 613 3.78 42.80 -22.67
CA ALA A 613 4.10 41.84 -23.72
C ALA A 613 5.55 41.99 -24.21
N ASN A 614 6.17 40.88 -24.60
CA ASN A 614 7.51 40.88 -25.17
C ASN A 614 7.45 40.81 -26.69
N LEU A 615 7.57 41.94 -27.38
CA LEU A 615 7.67 42.05 -28.84
C LEU A 615 9.10 42.29 -29.33
N SER A 616 10.12 42.06 -28.49
CA SER A 616 11.51 42.36 -28.88
C SER A 616 11.94 41.56 -30.12
N SER A 617 12.71 42.21 -31.00
CA SER A 617 13.15 41.67 -32.30
C SER A 617 12.02 41.23 -33.26
N SER A 618 10.74 41.56 -32.99
CA SER A 618 9.63 41.19 -33.87
C SER A 618 9.60 42.02 -35.16
N VAL A 619 8.94 41.48 -36.20
CA VAL A 619 8.80 42.13 -37.51
C VAL A 619 7.38 42.66 -37.69
N LEU A 620 7.18 43.94 -37.42
CA LEU A 620 5.89 44.67 -37.45
C LEU A 620 5.77 45.62 -38.66
N PHE A 621 6.48 45.33 -39.76
CA PHE A 621 6.43 46.13 -40.98
C PHE A 621 5.00 46.28 -41.50
N HIS A 622 4.52 47.51 -41.69
CA HIS A 622 3.13 47.84 -42.06
C HIS A 622 2.03 47.29 -41.12
N ALA A 623 2.37 46.96 -39.87
CA ALA A 623 1.35 46.60 -38.88
C ALA A 623 0.48 47.80 -38.49
N ASP A 624 -0.78 47.55 -38.11
CA ASP A 624 -1.69 48.56 -37.55
C ASP A 624 -1.84 48.29 -36.05
N LEU A 625 -1.24 49.14 -35.22
CA LEU A 625 -1.31 49.12 -33.76
C LEU A 625 -2.08 50.35 -33.25
N SER A 626 -2.91 50.99 -34.09
CA SER A 626 -3.61 52.19 -33.65
C SER A 626 -4.52 51.90 -32.45
N TYR A 627 -4.49 52.79 -31.46
CA TYR A 627 -5.19 52.63 -30.17
C TYR A 627 -4.79 51.40 -29.32
N ALA A 628 -3.74 50.66 -29.68
CA ALA A 628 -3.28 49.54 -28.87
C ALA A 628 -2.68 50.01 -27.52
N ALA A 629 -2.79 49.17 -26.50
CA ALA A 629 -2.27 49.43 -25.18
C ALA A 629 -1.01 48.58 -24.91
N LEU A 630 0.16 49.20 -25.02
CA LEU A 630 1.50 48.61 -24.88
C LEU A 630 2.23 49.13 -23.61
N TYR A 631 1.48 49.46 -22.56
CA TYR A 631 2.06 49.83 -21.27
C TYR A 631 3.07 48.77 -20.80
N ASP A 632 4.30 49.20 -20.46
CA ASP A 632 5.40 48.35 -19.97
C ASP A 632 5.79 47.20 -20.93
N ALA A 633 5.45 47.31 -22.23
CA ALA A 633 5.82 46.33 -23.23
C ALA A 633 7.29 46.46 -23.67
N ASN A 634 7.91 45.35 -24.05
CA ASN A 634 9.25 45.33 -24.60
C ASN A 634 9.21 45.21 -26.13
N LEU A 635 9.60 46.27 -26.84
CA LEU A 635 9.75 46.35 -28.30
C LEU A 635 11.22 46.58 -28.73
N ALA A 636 12.19 46.29 -27.86
CA ALA A 636 13.60 46.47 -28.18
C ALA A 636 13.99 45.74 -29.47
N ASP A 637 14.76 46.40 -30.34
CA ASP A 637 15.19 45.90 -31.66
C ASP A 637 14.05 45.54 -32.65
N ALA A 638 12.79 45.86 -32.34
CA ALA A 638 11.67 45.53 -33.23
C ALA A 638 11.66 46.40 -34.51
N SER A 639 11.14 45.83 -35.60
CA SER A 639 11.04 46.52 -36.90
C SER A 639 9.60 46.96 -37.18
N LEU A 640 9.28 48.21 -36.91
CA LEU A 640 7.96 48.84 -37.13
C LEU A 640 7.93 49.82 -38.31
N THR A 641 8.78 49.60 -39.32
CA THR A 641 8.85 50.48 -40.51
C THR A 641 7.47 50.56 -41.20
N TYR A 642 6.98 51.78 -41.47
CA TYR A 642 5.65 52.06 -42.02
C TYR A 642 4.44 51.54 -41.22
N ALA A 643 4.61 51.22 -39.94
CA ALA A 643 3.49 50.84 -39.08
C ALA A 643 2.62 52.06 -38.72
N ASP A 644 1.34 51.80 -38.45
CA ASP A 644 0.42 52.77 -37.86
C ASP A 644 0.36 52.54 -36.34
N LEU A 645 0.74 53.55 -35.56
CA LEU A 645 0.76 53.58 -34.11
C LEU A 645 -0.04 54.80 -33.60
N THR A 646 -1.03 55.24 -34.36
CA THR A 646 -1.85 56.40 -34.03
C THR A 646 -2.55 56.19 -32.68
N ASN A 647 -2.39 57.15 -31.75
CA ASN A 647 -2.92 57.12 -30.38
C ASN A 647 -2.57 55.86 -29.58
N VAL A 648 -1.43 55.23 -29.85
CA VAL A 648 -0.94 54.09 -29.07
C VAL A 648 -0.50 54.54 -27.66
N ASP A 649 -0.75 53.71 -26.66
CA ASP A 649 -0.22 53.89 -25.29
C ASP A 649 1.07 53.08 -25.14
N LEU A 650 2.21 53.75 -25.08
CA LEU A 650 3.55 53.18 -24.92
C LEU A 650 4.19 53.61 -23.58
N TRP A 651 3.37 53.93 -22.57
CA TRP A 651 3.86 54.35 -21.28
C TRP A 651 4.76 53.27 -20.65
N TYR A 652 5.99 53.63 -20.26
CA TYR A 652 7.04 52.73 -19.74
C TYR A 652 7.60 51.68 -20.72
N ALA A 653 7.19 51.70 -22.00
CA ALA A 653 7.67 50.71 -22.96
C ALA A 653 9.18 50.86 -23.25
N ASP A 654 9.83 49.74 -23.57
CA ASP A 654 11.20 49.69 -24.10
C ASP A 654 11.15 49.60 -25.63
N LEU A 655 11.61 50.64 -26.33
CA LEU A 655 11.78 50.71 -27.78
C LEU A 655 13.25 50.90 -28.17
N SER A 656 14.19 50.54 -27.30
CA SER A 656 15.61 50.72 -27.56
C SER A 656 16.02 50.02 -28.86
N ASN A 657 16.74 50.74 -29.71
CA ASN A 657 17.18 50.31 -31.05
C ASN A 657 16.05 49.90 -32.03
N ALA A 658 14.78 50.16 -31.72
CA ALA A 658 13.68 49.84 -32.62
C ALA A 658 13.71 50.70 -33.90
N ASN A 659 13.16 50.16 -35.00
CA ASN A 659 13.11 50.83 -36.29
C ASN A 659 11.67 51.24 -36.66
N LEU A 660 11.35 52.52 -36.48
CA LEU A 660 10.08 53.17 -36.78
C LEU A 660 10.18 54.10 -38.00
N TYR A 661 11.08 53.82 -38.95
CA TYR A 661 11.21 54.59 -40.18
C TYR A 661 9.86 54.73 -40.92
N ASN A 662 9.45 55.96 -41.25
CA ASN A 662 8.17 56.27 -41.91
C ASN A 662 6.90 55.77 -41.17
N ALA A 663 6.96 55.49 -39.87
CA ALA A 663 5.77 55.11 -39.10
C ALA A 663 4.86 56.33 -38.82
N ASP A 664 3.56 56.09 -38.66
CA ASP A 664 2.60 57.08 -38.16
C ASP A 664 2.43 56.88 -36.65
N LEU A 665 2.78 57.88 -35.86
CA LEU A 665 2.76 57.86 -34.40
C LEU A 665 1.97 59.07 -33.88
N THR A 666 1.02 59.54 -34.67
CA THR A 666 0.18 60.70 -34.33
C THR A 666 -0.52 60.47 -33.00
N GLY A 667 -0.31 61.36 -32.02
CA GLY A 667 -0.93 61.29 -30.69
C GLY A 667 -0.44 60.16 -29.80
N ALA A 668 0.65 59.45 -30.15
CA ALA A 668 1.22 58.40 -29.32
C ALA A 668 1.74 58.92 -27.96
N ASP A 669 1.60 58.12 -26.91
CA ASP A 669 2.11 58.43 -25.56
C ASP A 669 3.36 57.62 -25.22
N PHE A 670 4.52 58.26 -25.24
CA PHE A 670 5.84 57.72 -24.88
C PHE A 670 6.29 58.09 -23.48
N THR A 671 5.39 58.54 -22.61
CA THR A 671 5.76 58.97 -21.26
C THR A 671 6.58 57.86 -20.57
N TRP A 672 7.73 58.20 -19.97
CA TRP A 672 8.66 57.26 -19.30
C TRP A 672 9.24 56.12 -20.16
N ALA A 673 9.03 56.12 -21.48
CA ALA A 673 9.56 55.08 -22.36
C ALA A 673 11.07 55.22 -22.62
N ASP A 674 11.72 54.11 -22.97
CA ASP A 674 13.11 54.07 -23.46
C ASP A 674 13.12 54.00 -24.99
N LEU A 675 13.57 55.06 -25.64
CA LEU A 675 13.73 55.19 -27.10
C LEU A 675 15.21 55.38 -27.46
N THR A 676 16.13 54.84 -26.65
CA THR A 676 17.56 54.97 -26.91
C THR A 676 17.93 54.36 -28.27
N SER A 677 18.65 55.13 -29.09
CA SER A 677 19.09 54.75 -30.43
C SER A 677 17.97 54.33 -31.41
N VAL A 678 16.71 54.74 -31.15
CA VAL A 678 15.57 54.45 -32.03
C VAL A 678 15.72 55.14 -33.40
N ASP A 679 15.22 54.51 -34.46
CA ASP A 679 15.12 55.11 -35.79
C ASP A 679 13.69 55.62 -36.07
N LEU A 680 13.49 56.93 -35.99
CA LEU A 680 12.23 57.64 -36.23
C LEU A 680 12.32 58.53 -37.49
N ARG A 681 13.24 58.24 -38.42
CA ARG A 681 13.41 59.11 -39.60
C ARG A 681 12.13 59.12 -40.44
N ASN A 682 11.71 60.33 -40.81
CA ASN A 682 10.47 60.60 -41.56
C ASN A 682 9.18 60.09 -40.90
N ALA A 683 9.18 59.78 -39.60
CA ALA A 683 7.98 59.41 -38.87
C ALA A 683 7.04 60.63 -38.68
N ASP A 684 5.73 60.38 -38.64
CA ASP A 684 4.75 61.38 -38.19
C ASP A 684 4.57 61.24 -36.69
N LEU A 685 4.95 62.27 -35.93
CA LEU A 685 4.89 62.33 -34.46
C LEU A 685 4.03 63.53 -34.02
N THR A 686 3.10 63.94 -34.89
CA THR A 686 2.19 65.05 -34.59
C THR A 686 1.41 64.77 -33.32
N ASP A 687 1.33 65.75 -32.42
CA ASP A 687 0.63 65.66 -31.12
C ASP A 687 1.17 64.56 -30.17
N ALA A 688 2.32 63.93 -30.44
CA ALA A 688 2.89 62.88 -29.60
C ALA A 688 3.45 63.43 -28.26
N THR A 689 3.39 62.61 -27.21
CA THR A 689 3.87 62.95 -25.86
C THR A 689 5.13 62.18 -25.51
N PHE A 690 6.17 62.90 -25.08
CA PHE A 690 7.49 62.39 -24.72
C PHE A 690 7.90 62.85 -23.30
N TRP A 691 6.97 62.84 -22.35
CA TRP A 691 7.26 63.35 -21.01
C TRP A 691 8.19 62.38 -20.24
N ILE A 692 9.40 62.85 -19.92
CA ILE A 692 10.46 62.06 -19.24
C ILE A 692 10.86 60.79 -20.05
N THR A 693 10.87 60.91 -21.38
CA THR A 693 11.32 59.84 -22.29
C THR A 693 12.83 59.92 -22.51
N ASP A 694 13.51 58.77 -22.59
CA ASP A 694 14.92 58.69 -23.03
C ASP A 694 14.99 58.53 -24.55
N LEU A 695 15.55 59.50 -25.26
CA LEU A 695 15.76 59.54 -26.70
C LEU A 695 17.26 59.66 -27.02
N THR A 696 18.14 59.21 -26.12
CA THR A 696 19.58 59.32 -26.30
C THR A 696 20.01 58.60 -27.58
N ASN A 697 20.77 59.28 -28.44
CA ASN A 697 21.22 58.82 -29.76
C ASN A 697 20.10 58.52 -30.79
N ALA A 698 18.86 58.94 -30.54
CA ALA A 698 17.75 58.69 -31.47
C ALA A 698 17.94 59.40 -32.83
N LEU A 699 17.40 58.82 -33.91
CA LEU A 699 17.44 59.36 -35.27
C LEU A 699 16.05 59.87 -35.68
N LEU A 700 15.81 61.18 -35.62
CA LEU A 700 14.54 61.84 -35.96
C LEU A 700 14.62 62.68 -37.24
N ASN A 701 15.53 62.34 -38.17
CA ASN A 701 15.76 63.13 -39.37
C ASN A 701 14.47 63.21 -40.21
N GLY A 702 14.01 64.42 -40.52
CA GLY A 702 12.83 64.65 -41.35
C GLY A 702 11.48 64.27 -40.71
N ALA A 703 11.44 63.98 -39.42
CA ALA A 703 10.19 63.67 -38.72
C ALA A 703 9.26 64.89 -38.60
N ASP A 704 7.95 64.68 -38.57
CA ASP A 704 6.96 65.71 -38.22
C ASP A 704 6.72 65.69 -36.71
N LEU A 705 7.19 66.70 -36.00
CA LEU A 705 7.08 66.84 -34.55
C LEU A 705 6.10 67.97 -34.19
N THR A 706 5.15 68.27 -35.08
CA THR A 706 4.20 69.35 -34.86
C THR A 706 3.39 69.11 -33.58
N ASN A 707 3.34 70.11 -32.69
CA ASN A 707 2.70 70.06 -31.36
C ASN A 707 3.25 69.00 -30.38
N ALA A 708 4.36 68.31 -30.69
CA ALA A 708 4.89 67.26 -29.82
C ALA A 708 5.41 67.80 -28.47
N TYR A 709 5.28 66.99 -27.40
CA TYR A 709 5.57 67.40 -26.03
C TYR A 709 6.77 66.66 -25.42
N PHE A 710 7.96 67.27 -25.49
CA PHE A 710 9.26 66.75 -25.03
C PHE A 710 9.68 67.22 -23.63
N LYS A 711 8.74 67.65 -22.77
CA LYS A 711 9.10 68.23 -21.48
C LYS A 711 9.89 67.21 -20.64
N PHE A 712 11.07 67.58 -20.14
CA PHE A 712 11.97 66.70 -19.38
C PHE A 712 12.49 65.45 -20.11
N ALA A 713 12.33 65.35 -21.44
CA ALA A 713 12.94 64.26 -22.21
C ALA A 713 14.47 64.40 -22.28
N ASP A 714 15.18 63.29 -22.42
CA ASP A 714 16.62 63.26 -22.70
C ASP A 714 16.85 63.01 -24.20
N LEU A 715 17.32 64.02 -24.93
CA LEU A 715 17.66 63.94 -26.35
C LEU A 715 19.18 64.00 -26.58
N THR A 716 19.98 63.55 -25.61
CA THR A 716 21.44 63.60 -25.70
C THR A 716 21.94 62.89 -26.97
N ASN A 717 22.73 63.60 -27.79
CA ASN A 717 23.22 63.16 -29.11
C ASN A 717 22.14 62.77 -30.13
N ALA A 718 20.86 63.14 -29.94
CA ALA A 718 19.81 62.84 -30.92
C ALA A 718 20.01 63.63 -32.22
N VAL A 719 19.65 63.04 -33.36
CA VAL A 719 19.76 63.67 -34.69
C VAL A 719 18.36 64.05 -35.18
N ILE A 720 18.01 65.34 -35.09
CA ILE A 720 16.68 65.89 -35.37
C ILE A 720 16.70 66.76 -36.64
N ALA A 721 17.70 66.54 -37.51
CA ALA A 721 17.90 67.39 -38.68
C ALA A 721 16.70 67.35 -39.64
N ALA A 722 16.34 68.51 -40.19
CA ALA A 722 15.22 68.71 -41.12
C ALA A 722 13.82 68.36 -40.59
N ALA A 723 13.64 68.15 -39.28
CA ALA A 723 12.32 67.90 -38.67
C ALA A 723 11.45 69.17 -38.60
N ASP A 724 10.13 69.00 -38.52
CA ASP A 724 9.16 70.08 -38.27
C ASP A 724 8.79 70.15 -36.77
N LEU A 725 9.29 71.16 -36.06
CA LEU A 725 9.09 71.38 -34.64
C LEU A 725 7.99 72.41 -34.34
N THR A 726 7.11 72.70 -35.29
CA THR A 726 6.07 73.74 -35.13
C THR A 726 5.23 73.46 -33.89
N ASN A 727 5.13 74.43 -32.96
CA ASN A 727 4.46 74.31 -31.65
C ASN A 727 5.00 73.23 -30.70
N ALA A 728 6.12 72.57 -30.99
CA ALA A 728 6.69 71.57 -30.11
C ALA A 728 7.17 72.18 -28.78
N ASN A 729 7.23 71.37 -27.72
CA ASN A 729 7.59 71.82 -26.37
C ASN A 729 8.76 71.03 -25.75
N PHE A 730 9.95 71.62 -25.74
CA PHE A 730 11.19 71.09 -25.18
C PHE A 730 11.51 71.60 -23.77
N ALA A 731 10.55 72.18 -23.03
CA ALA A 731 10.85 72.79 -21.74
C ALA A 731 11.55 71.81 -20.78
N ASN A 732 12.72 72.18 -20.26
CA ASN A 732 13.56 71.33 -19.41
C ASN A 732 14.06 70.01 -20.02
N ALA A 733 13.97 69.83 -21.34
CA ALA A 733 14.60 68.69 -22.00
C ALA A 733 16.13 68.81 -21.96
N ASP A 734 16.83 67.68 -21.90
CA ASP A 734 18.26 67.63 -22.20
C ASP A 734 18.44 67.53 -23.71
N VAL A 735 19.18 68.45 -24.31
CA VAL A 735 19.46 68.49 -25.75
C VAL A 735 20.97 68.52 -26.00
N THR A 736 21.75 68.02 -25.06
CA THR A 736 23.21 68.02 -25.12
C THR A 736 23.69 67.29 -26.37
N ASN A 737 24.43 68.00 -27.24
CA ASN A 737 24.92 67.52 -28.54
C ASN A 737 23.84 67.08 -29.55
N ALA A 738 22.56 67.45 -29.34
CA ALA A 738 21.53 67.17 -30.34
C ALA A 738 21.73 68.01 -31.62
N ASP A 739 21.48 67.41 -32.78
CA ASP A 739 21.62 68.05 -34.09
C ASP A 739 20.26 68.55 -34.60
N PHE A 740 20.10 69.88 -34.67
CA PHE A 740 18.91 70.57 -35.17
C PHE A 740 19.13 71.23 -36.55
N ILE A 741 20.10 70.77 -37.35
CA ILE A 741 20.38 71.39 -38.66
C ILE A 741 19.14 71.34 -39.56
N ASN A 742 18.80 72.48 -40.17
CA ASN A 742 17.69 72.64 -41.11
C ASN A 742 16.29 72.33 -40.56
N THR A 743 16.09 72.28 -39.24
CA THR A 743 14.75 72.12 -38.67
C THR A 743 13.87 73.31 -38.97
N LYS A 744 12.57 73.06 -39.14
CA LYS A 744 11.53 74.08 -39.17
C LYS A 744 11.01 74.26 -37.74
N TRP A 745 10.95 75.49 -37.25
CA TRP A 745 10.33 75.77 -35.95
C TRP A 745 9.52 77.07 -36.01
N PHE A 746 8.39 77.07 -35.32
CA PHE A 746 7.51 78.23 -35.15
C PHE A 746 6.69 78.00 -33.89
N ASN A 747 6.67 78.97 -32.97
CA ASN A 747 6.00 78.85 -31.68
C ASN A 747 6.49 77.64 -30.85
N THR A 748 7.75 77.25 -31.04
CA THR A 748 8.39 76.13 -30.35
C THR A 748 8.88 76.62 -28.99
N ILE A 749 8.51 75.92 -27.93
CA ILE A 749 8.99 76.16 -26.57
C ILE A 749 10.32 75.43 -26.41
N TRP A 750 11.39 76.14 -26.07
CA TRP A 750 12.72 75.56 -25.90
C TRP A 750 13.02 75.18 -24.44
N THR A 751 14.23 74.68 -24.18
CA THR A 751 14.64 74.14 -22.88
C THR A 751 14.55 75.14 -21.72
N ASP A 752 14.61 76.44 -22.01
CA ASP A 752 14.40 77.55 -21.06
C ASP A 752 12.91 77.82 -20.73
N GLY A 753 11.98 77.13 -21.39
CA GLY A 753 10.54 77.28 -21.22
C GLY A 753 9.93 78.46 -21.98
N VAL A 754 10.67 79.10 -22.89
CA VAL A 754 10.20 80.25 -23.68
C VAL A 754 9.85 79.81 -25.12
N ALA A 755 8.77 80.36 -25.67
CA ALA A 755 8.36 80.13 -27.05
C ALA A 755 9.06 81.09 -28.03
N TYR A 756 9.64 80.54 -29.10
CA TYR A 756 10.35 81.32 -30.12
C TYR A 756 9.71 81.15 -31.51
N ASN A 757 9.59 82.26 -32.26
CA ASN A 757 8.85 82.32 -33.53
C ASN A 757 9.72 82.55 -34.78
N THR A 758 11.02 82.83 -34.63
CA THR A 758 11.97 83.07 -35.73
C THR A 758 13.39 82.76 -35.28
N ASN A 759 14.27 82.30 -36.19
CA ASN A 759 15.71 82.09 -35.98
C ASN A 759 16.38 83.32 -35.33
N GLN A 760 16.53 83.30 -34.00
CA GLN A 760 17.62 84.00 -33.34
C GLN A 760 18.66 82.93 -33.08
N ALA A 761 19.70 82.99 -33.91
CA ALA A 761 20.76 81.99 -34.09
C ALA A 761 21.34 81.45 -32.78
#